data_AF-A0A090XT84-F1
#
_entry.id   AF-A0A090XT84-F1
#
_cell.length_a   1.000
_cell.length_b   1.000
_cell.length_c   1.000
_cell.angle_alpha   90.00
_cell.angle_beta   90.00
_cell.angle_gamma   90.00
#
_symmetry.space_group_name_H-M   'P 1'
#
loop_
_entity.id
_entity.type
_entity.pdbx_description
1 polymer ?
#
loop_
_entity_poly.entity_id
_entity_poly.type
_entity_poly.pdbx_seq_one_letter_code
_entity_poly.pdbx_strand_id
1 'polypeptide(L)'
;MANLPPVKITAKSLVRLSDVNILTLDGESILTYTLTIQNKDNKTIDLLDYWSKVKTTSGTTYSTSLMTKDKDKKKLAAGSSTTLTYTARIANHIKPQNLIFQVVKWDFSQPEYEALKGQFKIPADYLTSTPANQSKTLWIADARVKAKVGQVASYVSGDYKYVNVLLNMTNVGYKLFEDPKMKFVIRSSKGASYLMTADPTTSVDYKIQPKDTKTLHLMAQIPKKIELSNMELQVALDDETAKQSLPIATMQLPGEGDNLMTVKPNVEKFIQAGNGKIAVQVTSAVVNKNDLEHELSVRFAFRNTSGATITLPKYQFELQTSDGYRMPIKAPALENMTLQPLEQRFITLPVTVPPDISIAYPRLFMNLPTAEDNKEKIAYPLAIFALQTIHTADKMVGTEQFIQTKDGVFGVTLSSLQRLPWSDGDLVNAKITISNDNIKTLQLPELIGSLQVDSVKLTEGTKLIFTQPDRLIGAGMSMDIFVTAKVPNYLKFDQLQVALLEKIGEESTDWIQFSNTGAIPEVAGIAKGASFTFDTPGRKQELGVISSRVYLGPSSDLVYTELDVKNLEEHQMDLSQIVGAYQTSDGQTYKATVSQIDTPAGPEEKSVVAVWTKIPKRVSITDMKLIVGEGITDNKLTPVKGEATGYINAVALELGVSNPTANKKLRGLEIFPYKLAVKDVESTLSGSSMNLSFTYDLTRNRDYTIGEFGHKYLFEVEDSSGRIFEKEFVPETDLLLTGDGRASFSFNDPLFKDLTEDDEFKLTVYDLFQGYKIKLGSQSFEYDDETDTDE
;
A
#
# COMPACT_ATOMS: atom_id res chain seq x y z
N MET A 1 1.49 -42.60 37.46
CA MET A 1 1.24 -43.93 36.89
C MET A 1 0.77 -44.85 38.01
N ALA A 2 -0.33 -45.59 37.81
CA ALA A 2 -0.69 -46.69 38.69
C ALA A 2 0.39 -47.77 38.57
N ASN A 3 1.03 -48.14 39.69
CA ASN A 3 2.14 -49.08 39.65
C ASN A 3 1.62 -50.51 39.50
N LEU A 4 1.87 -51.13 38.34
CA LEU A 4 1.74 -52.59 38.23
C LEU A 4 2.58 -53.25 39.33
N PRO A 5 2.07 -54.31 39.99
CA PRO A 5 2.81 -54.97 41.05
C PRO A 5 4.13 -55.52 40.49
N PRO A 6 5.25 -55.36 41.22
CA PRO A 6 6.54 -55.88 40.77
C PRO A 6 6.56 -57.41 40.79
N VAL A 7 7.28 -58.01 39.85
CA VAL A 7 7.58 -59.45 39.83
C VAL A 7 8.83 -59.72 40.66
N LYS A 8 8.77 -60.68 41.59
CA LYS A 8 9.95 -61.15 42.34
C LYS A 8 10.75 -62.13 41.48
N ILE A 9 12.03 -61.86 41.26
CA ILE A 9 12.94 -62.78 40.55
C ILE A 9 13.82 -63.59 41.50
N THR A 10 13.99 -63.11 42.74
CA THR A 10 14.58 -63.82 43.87
C THR A 10 13.72 -63.54 45.13
N ALA A 11 14.18 -63.95 46.31
CA ALA A 11 13.51 -63.63 47.57
C ALA A 11 13.40 -62.11 47.83
N LYS A 12 14.39 -61.31 47.37
CA LYS A 12 14.47 -59.87 47.65
C LYS A 12 14.42 -58.98 46.39
N SER A 13 14.91 -59.48 45.27
CA SER A 13 15.08 -58.71 44.03
C SER A 13 13.81 -58.68 43.19
N LEU A 14 13.57 -57.53 42.55
CA LEU A 14 12.28 -57.16 41.96
C LEU A 14 12.46 -56.66 40.53
N VAL A 15 11.48 -56.96 39.68
CA VAL A 15 11.36 -56.45 38.31
C VAL A 15 10.07 -55.64 38.19
N ARG A 16 10.13 -54.49 37.51
CA ARG A 16 8.97 -53.67 37.18
C ARG A 16 8.89 -53.44 35.67
N LEU A 17 7.68 -53.49 35.12
CA LEU A 17 7.40 -53.13 33.74
C LEU A 17 7.09 -51.63 33.64
N SER A 18 7.72 -50.95 32.69
CA SER A 18 7.43 -49.56 32.32
C SER A 18 7.54 -49.37 30.80
N ASP A 19 7.11 -48.20 30.32
CA ASP A 19 7.39 -47.70 28.97
C ASP A 19 6.96 -48.63 27.83
N VAL A 20 5.78 -49.24 27.99
CA VAL A 20 5.17 -50.09 26.96
C VAL A 20 4.64 -49.22 25.83
N ASN A 21 5.25 -49.29 24.66
CA ASN A 21 4.85 -48.54 23.48
C ASN A 21 4.72 -49.46 22.26
N ILE A 22 3.78 -49.15 21.36
CA ILE A 22 3.58 -49.85 20.10
C ILE A 22 3.56 -48.80 18.99
N LEU A 23 4.44 -48.93 18.01
CA LEU A 23 4.47 -48.12 16.79
C LEU A 23 4.05 -49.00 15.62
N THR A 24 3.09 -48.53 14.84
CA THR A 24 2.70 -49.14 13.57
C THR A 24 3.04 -48.19 12.45
N LEU A 25 4.00 -48.56 11.60
CA LEU A 25 4.47 -47.76 10.46
C LEU A 25 4.78 -48.71 9.30
N ASP A 26 4.41 -48.33 8.07
CA ASP A 26 4.65 -49.12 6.86
C ASP A 26 4.15 -50.58 6.92
N GLY A 27 3.08 -50.82 7.67
CA GLY A 27 2.49 -52.15 7.85
C GLY A 27 3.21 -53.05 8.86
N GLU A 28 4.30 -52.61 9.48
CA GLU A 28 4.97 -53.30 10.58
C GLU A 28 4.56 -52.70 11.93
N SER A 29 4.31 -53.56 12.94
CA SER A 29 4.10 -53.12 14.32
C SER A 29 5.23 -53.57 15.24
N ILE A 30 5.88 -52.60 15.87
CA ILE A 30 7.00 -52.81 16.79
C ILE A 30 6.56 -52.44 18.20
N LEU A 31 6.64 -53.42 19.09
CA LEU A 31 6.47 -53.27 20.53
C LEU A 31 7.83 -52.96 21.17
N THR A 32 7.85 -51.97 22.06
CA THR A 32 8.94 -51.74 23.00
C THR A 32 8.41 -51.73 24.42
N TYR A 33 9.22 -52.21 25.36
CA TYR A 33 8.91 -52.15 26.79
C TYR A 33 10.18 -52.23 27.61
N THR A 34 10.16 -51.65 28.81
CA THR A 34 11.32 -51.61 29.70
C THR A 34 11.05 -52.41 30.96
N LEU A 35 12.01 -53.26 31.31
CA LEU A 35 12.07 -53.94 32.60
C LEU A 35 13.10 -53.26 33.48
N THR A 36 12.65 -52.67 34.60
CA THR A 36 13.51 -52.13 35.64
C THR A 36 13.79 -53.22 36.66
N ILE A 37 15.05 -53.66 36.74
CA ILE A 37 15.51 -54.72 37.63
C ILE A 37 16.22 -54.07 38.83
N GLN A 38 15.77 -54.39 40.04
CA GLN A 38 16.37 -53.94 41.29
C GLN A 38 16.97 -55.14 42.03
N ASN A 39 18.29 -55.16 42.14
CA ASN A 39 19.01 -56.17 42.91
C ASN A 39 19.05 -55.75 44.38
N LYS A 40 18.18 -56.36 45.19
CA LYS A 40 18.15 -56.15 46.65
C LYS A 40 18.79 -57.31 47.42
N ASP A 41 19.43 -58.24 46.70
CA ASP A 41 20.24 -59.28 47.30
C ASP A 41 21.65 -58.74 47.63
N ASN A 42 22.41 -59.56 48.37
CA ASN A 42 23.80 -59.29 48.72
C ASN A 42 24.81 -59.87 47.71
N LYS A 43 24.33 -60.39 46.57
CA LYS A 43 25.14 -60.99 45.50
C LYS A 43 24.80 -60.36 44.17
N THR A 44 25.76 -60.38 43.25
CA THR A 44 25.55 -59.97 41.85
C THR A 44 24.53 -60.88 41.18
N ILE A 45 23.60 -60.30 40.42
CA ILE A 45 22.68 -61.02 39.53
C ILE A 45 23.32 -61.08 38.14
N ASP A 46 23.41 -62.28 37.56
CA ASP A 46 23.71 -62.42 36.14
C ASP A 46 22.43 -62.12 35.35
N LEU A 47 22.49 -61.13 34.46
CA LEU A 47 21.34 -60.71 33.67
C LEU A 47 21.14 -61.62 32.46
N LEU A 48 22.15 -62.39 32.06
CA LEU A 48 22.02 -63.39 30.99
C LEU A 48 21.13 -64.56 31.39
N ASP A 49 21.01 -64.82 32.70
CA ASP A 49 20.11 -65.83 33.24
C ASP A 49 18.63 -65.46 33.05
N TYR A 50 18.31 -64.19 32.77
CA TYR A 50 16.94 -63.69 32.72
C TYR A 50 16.60 -63.05 31.37
N TRP A 51 15.40 -63.33 30.87
CA TRP A 51 14.86 -62.65 29.70
C TRP A 51 13.36 -62.46 29.85
N SER A 52 12.76 -61.86 28.82
CA SER A 52 11.34 -61.65 28.76
C SER A 52 10.74 -62.41 27.58
N LYS A 53 9.51 -62.89 27.72
CA LYS A 53 8.70 -63.39 26.61
C LYS A 53 7.40 -62.59 26.56
N VAL A 54 6.94 -62.24 25.36
CA VAL A 54 5.64 -61.57 25.19
C VAL A 54 4.67 -62.56 24.59
N LYS A 55 3.49 -62.70 25.19
CA LYS A 55 2.39 -63.52 24.67
C LYS A 55 1.12 -62.71 24.56
N THR A 56 0.28 -62.99 23.57
CA THR A 56 -1.09 -62.48 23.57
C THR A 56 -1.91 -63.20 24.64
N THR A 57 -2.99 -62.57 25.07
CA THR A 57 -4.02 -63.21 25.90
C THR A 57 -4.67 -64.43 25.24
N SER A 58 -4.60 -64.54 23.91
CA SER A 58 -5.00 -65.71 23.12
C SER A 58 -3.93 -66.81 23.01
N GLY A 59 -2.70 -66.59 23.51
CA GLY A 59 -1.64 -67.60 23.58
C GLY A 59 -0.54 -67.50 22.51
N THR A 60 -0.67 -66.62 21.51
CA THR A 60 0.38 -66.40 20.50
C THR A 60 1.62 -65.81 21.14
N THR A 61 2.80 -66.41 20.92
CA THR A 61 4.07 -65.95 21.50
C THR A 61 4.85 -65.13 20.49
N TYR A 62 5.40 -63.99 20.92
CA TYR A 62 6.27 -63.13 20.12
C TYR A 62 7.71 -63.23 20.61
N SER A 63 8.64 -63.36 19.67
CA SER A 63 10.07 -63.31 19.95
C SER A 63 10.50 -61.89 20.32
N THR A 64 11.21 -61.76 21.44
CA THR A 64 11.67 -60.48 21.96
C THR A 64 13.19 -60.40 21.91
N SER A 65 13.73 -59.22 21.61
CA SER A 65 15.16 -58.96 21.57
C SER A 65 15.50 -57.74 22.43
N LEU A 66 16.62 -57.79 23.14
CA LEU A 66 17.17 -56.59 23.81
C LEU A 66 17.54 -55.53 22.78
N MET A 67 17.20 -54.28 23.08
CA MET A 67 17.68 -53.11 22.34
C MET A 67 19.20 -53.08 22.34
N THR A 68 19.82 -52.61 21.26
CA THR A 68 21.28 -52.72 21.07
C THR A 68 22.08 -52.13 22.23
N LYS A 69 21.68 -50.97 22.75
CA LYS A 69 22.33 -50.31 23.91
C LYS A 69 22.31 -51.11 25.23
N ASP A 70 21.39 -52.06 25.36
CA ASP A 70 21.19 -52.82 26.59
C ASP A 70 21.85 -54.22 26.53
N LYS A 71 22.34 -54.66 25.36
CA LYS A 71 22.95 -56.00 25.16
C LYS A 71 24.23 -56.21 25.98
N ASP A 72 24.97 -55.14 26.28
CA ASP A 72 26.20 -55.22 27.07
C ASP A 72 25.96 -55.24 28.58
N LYS A 73 24.71 -55.03 29.03
CA LYS A 73 24.32 -55.13 30.44
C LYS A 73 24.19 -56.59 30.86
N LYS A 74 25.31 -57.24 31.13
CA LYS A 74 25.37 -58.68 31.46
C LYS A 74 25.26 -58.98 32.96
N LYS A 75 25.60 -58.05 33.85
CA LYS A 75 25.62 -58.26 35.31
C LYS A 75 25.04 -57.07 36.05
N LEU A 76 24.44 -57.32 37.21
CA LEU A 76 23.88 -56.31 38.10
C LEU A 76 24.39 -56.48 39.54
N ALA A 77 25.20 -55.52 40.00
CA ALA A 77 25.81 -55.56 41.34
C ALA A 77 24.76 -55.55 42.47
N ALA A 78 25.14 -56.07 43.64
CA ALA A 78 24.30 -56.05 44.84
C ALA A 78 23.87 -54.61 45.21
N GLY A 79 22.61 -54.43 45.62
CA GLY A 79 22.03 -53.13 45.99
C GLY A 79 21.75 -52.15 44.84
N SER A 80 22.09 -52.52 43.60
CA SER A 80 21.97 -51.63 42.43
C SER A 80 20.70 -51.88 41.61
N SER A 81 20.43 -51.00 40.65
CA SER A 81 19.28 -51.10 39.74
C SER A 81 19.72 -50.86 38.30
N THR A 82 19.10 -51.53 37.35
CA THR A 82 19.29 -51.27 35.91
C THR A 82 17.98 -51.36 35.15
N THR A 83 17.98 -50.88 33.93
CA THR A 83 16.87 -50.99 32.98
C THR A 83 17.31 -51.81 31.77
N LEU A 84 16.42 -52.70 31.31
CA LEU A 84 16.56 -53.48 30.09
C LEU A 84 15.36 -53.21 29.19
N THR A 85 15.59 -52.70 27.99
CA THR A 85 14.55 -52.40 27.00
C THR A 85 14.49 -53.53 25.99
N TYR A 86 13.31 -54.11 25.84
CA TYR A 86 13.04 -55.20 24.91
C TYR A 86 12.19 -54.69 23.75
N THR A 87 12.37 -55.34 22.61
CA THR A 87 11.69 -55.05 21.35
C THR A 87 11.06 -56.33 20.81
N ALA A 88 9.91 -56.24 20.15
CA ALA A 88 9.28 -57.37 19.47
C ALA A 88 8.46 -56.91 18.26
N ARG A 89 8.46 -57.69 17.18
CA ARG A 89 7.53 -57.51 16.06
C ARG A 89 6.22 -58.20 16.38
N ILE A 90 5.12 -57.47 16.32
CA ILE A 90 3.78 -57.94 16.69
C ILE A 90 2.77 -57.70 15.55
N ALA A 91 1.59 -58.30 15.64
CA ALA A 91 0.54 -58.08 14.64
C ALA A 91 -0.13 -56.70 14.81
N ASN A 92 -0.57 -56.09 13.70
CA ASN A 92 -1.00 -54.69 13.65
C ASN A 92 -2.25 -54.33 14.47
N HIS A 93 -3.08 -55.31 14.83
CA HIS A 93 -4.31 -55.08 15.61
C HIS A 93 -4.11 -55.22 17.12
N ILE A 94 -2.89 -55.57 17.56
CA ILE A 94 -2.60 -55.86 18.96
C ILE A 94 -2.44 -54.57 19.75
N LYS A 95 -3.20 -54.44 20.83
CA LYS A 95 -3.06 -53.36 21.81
C LYS A 95 -2.23 -53.84 23.01
N PRO A 96 -1.64 -52.92 23.82
CA PRO A 96 -0.89 -53.30 25.01
C PRO A 96 -1.69 -54.18 25.99
N GLN A 97 -2.99 -53.93 26.13
CA GLN A 97 -3.90 -54.70 27.00
C GLN A 97 -4.10 -56.15 26.53
N ASN A 98 -3.81 -56.45 25.25
CA ASN A 98 -3.88 -57.81 24.72
C ASN A 98 -2.61 -58.62 25.02
N LEU A 99 -1.59 -58.03 25.66
CA LEU A 99 -0.27 -58.62 25.87
C LEU A 99 -0.02 -59.01 27.33
N ILE A 100 0.74 -60.08 27.51
CA ILE A 100 1.26 -60.60 28.76
C ILE A 100 2.78 -60.61 28.65
N PHE A 101 3.46 -59.91 29.58
CA PHE A 101 4.91 -59.79 29.61
C PHE A 101 5.45 -60.73 30.68
N GLN A 102 6.07 -61.83 30.27
CA GLN A 102 6.64 -62.83 31.16
C GLN A 102 8.09 -62.50 31.48
N VAL A 103 8.50 -62.75 32.73
CA VAL A 103 9.90 -62.73 33.16
C VAL A 103 10.32 -64.17 33.38
N VAL A 104 11.30 -64.62 32.61
CA VAL A 104 11.75 -66.01 32.54
C VAL A 104 13.20 -66.08 32.98
N LYS A 105 13.58 -67.18 33.63
CA LYS A 105 14.96 -67.49 34.00
C LYS A 105 15.37 -68.83 33.39
N TRP A 106 16.64 -68.96 32.99
CA TRP A 106 17.23 -70.27 32.69
C TRP A 106 17.17 -71.14 33.96
N ASP A 107 16.62 -72.34 33.80
CA ASP A 107 16.56 -73.37 34.81
C ASP A 107 16.68 -74.73 34.14
N PHE A 108 17.90 -75.28 34.15
CA PHE A 108 18.21 -76.56 33.50
C PHE A 108 17.47 -77.76 34.12
N SER A 109 16.73 -77.56 35.23
CA SER A 109 15.88 -78.59 35.84
C SER A 109 14.43 -78.60 35.32
N GLN A 110 14.02 -77.61 34.52
CA GLN A 110 12.67 -77.48 33.98
C GLN A 110 12.57 -77.93 32.51
N PRO A 111 11.37 -78.32 32.03
CA PRO A 111 11.12 -78.50 30.61
C PRO A 111 11.49 -77.25 29.81
N GLU A 112 12.09 -77.43 28.63
CA GLU A 112 12.61 -76.35 27.78
C GLU A 112 13.71 -75.49 28.44
N TYR A 113 14.17 -75.89 29.63
CA TYR A 113 15.14 -75.21 30.49
C TYR A 113 14.68 -73.82 30.96
N GLU A 114 13.37 -73.57 31.03
CA GLU A 114 12.81 -72.26 31.38
C GLU A 114 11.96 -72.29 32.66
N ALA A 115 12.26 -71.38 33.60
CA ALA A 115 11.42 -71.13 34.76
C ALA A 115 10.74 -69.76 34.69
N LEU A 116 9.41 -69.74 34.65
CA LEU A 116 8.61 -68.51 34.76
C LEU A 116 8.73 -67.94 36.19
N LYS A 117 9.29 -66.73 36.32
CA LYS A 117 9.38 -66.02 37.61
C LYS A 117 8.16 -65.16 37.91
N GLY A 118 7.48 -64.70 36.86
CA GLY A 118 6.22 -64.00 36.99
C GLY A 118 5.83 -63.33 35.67
N GLN A 119 4.71 -62.62 35.70
CA GLN A 119 4.16 -61.98 34.52
C GLN A 119 3.46 -60.66 34.85
N PHE A 120 3.48 -59.73 33.91
CA PHE A 120 2.71 -58.51 33.95
C PHE A 120 1.55 -58.63 32.97
N LYS A 121 0.34 -58.41 33.47
CA LYS A 121 -0.87 -58.21 32.66
C LYS A 121 -1.24 -56.74 32.75
N ILE A 122 -1.50 -56.11 31.61
CA ILE A 122 -1.90 -54.70 31.56
C ILE A 122 -3.43 -54.64 31.76
N PRO A 123 -3.93 -54.02 32.84
CA PRO A 123 -5.37 -53.82 33.05
C PRO A 123 -6.04 -53.04 31.91
N ALA A 124 -7.35 -53.24 31.72
CA ALA A 124 -8.10 -52.56 30.66
C ALA A 124 -8.11 -51.03 30.82
N ASP A 125 -8.06 -50.54 32.06
CA ASP A 125 -8.02 -49.12 32.45
C ASP A 125 -6.59 -48.54 32.51
N TYR A 126 -5.57 -49.34 32.22
CA TYR A 126 -4.18 -48.89 32.26
C TYR A 126 -3.84 -48.01 31.03
N LEU A 127 -3.55 -46.75 31.30
CA LEU A 127 -3.06 -45.78 30.33
C LEU A 127 -1.56 -46.02 30.05
N THR A 128 -1.25 -46.50 28.85
CA THR A 128 0.14 -46.62 28.37
C THR A 128 0.69 -45.31 27.83
N SER A 129 -0.18 -44.39 27.39
CA SER A 129 0.20 -43.05 26.94
C SER A 129 0.26 -42.07 28.11
N THR A 130 1.16 -41.10 27.99
CA THR A 130 1.26 -39.97 28.92
C THR A 130 0.03 -39.09 28.71
N PRO A 131 -0.79 -38.84 29.75
CA PRO A 131 -1.98 -38.02 29.60
C PRO A 131 -1.67 -36.61 29.10
N ALA A 132 -2.64 -36.00 28.42
CA ALA A 132 -2.53 -34.61 27.96
C ALA A 132 -2.15 -33.68 29.12
N ASN A 133 -1.38 -32.63 28.81
CA ASN A 133 -0.85 -31.64 29.77
C ASN A 133 0.16 -32.18 30.81
N GLN A 134 0.47 -33.48 30.82
CA GLN A 134 1.54 -34.05 31.65
C GLN A 134 2.85 -34.15 30.87
N SER A 135 3.98 -34.19 31.58
CA SER A 135 5.29 -34.41 30.99
C SER A 135 5.77 -35.85 31.21
N LYS A 136 6.49 -36.38 30.22
CA LYS A 136 7.18 -37.66 30.29
C LYS A 136 8.68 -37.41 30.35
N THR A 137 9.34 -37.93 31.38
CA THR A 137 10.82 -37.97 31.40
C THR A 137 11.29 -39.12 30.52
N LEU A 138 12.09 -38.80 29.51
CA LEU A 138 12.72 -39.72 28.58
C LEU A 138 14.21 -39.83 28.90
N TRP A 139 14.76 -41.03 28.74
CA TRP A 139 16.20 -41.28 28.86
C TRP A 139 16.77 -41.57 27.48
N ILE A 140 17.39 -40.57 26.86
CA ILE A 140 17.86 -40.60 25.48
C ILE A 140 19.32 -40.15 25.45
N ALA A 141 20.20 -40.91 24.79
CA ALA A 141 21.63 -40.58 24.65
C ALA A 141 22.31 -40.16 25.98
N ASP A 142 22.06 -40.90 27.06
CA ASP A 142 22.54 -40.62 28.43
C ASP A 142 22.10 -39.28 29.05
N ALA A 143 21.12 -38.61 28.45
CA ALA A 143 20.46 -37.42 28.97
C ALA A 143 19.04 -37.73 29.47
N ARG A 144 18.62 -37.00 30.49
CA ARG A 144 17.24 -36.98 30.97
C ARG A 144 16.53 -35.78 30.38
N VAL A 145 15.50 -36.01 29.57
CA VAL A 145 14.74 -34.95 28.92
C VAL A 145 13.27 -35.09 29.26
N LYS A 146 12.65 -34.05 29.81
CA LYS A 146 11.20 -33.99 29.98
C LYS A 146 10.58 -33.54 28.67
N ALA A 147 9.79 -34.40 28.05
CA ALA A 147 8.97 -34.09 26.90
C ALA A 147 7.53 -33.78 27.36
N LYS A 148 6.96 -32.69 26.87
CA LYS A 148 5.57 -32.30 27.13
C LYS A 148 4.94 -31.78 25.84
N VAL A 149 3.81 -32.36 25.45
CA VAL A 149 2.98 -31.76 24.39
C VAL A 149 2.47 -30.41 24.91
N GLY A 150 2.83 -29.34 24.21
CA GLY A 150 2.40 -27.98 24.48
C GLY A 150 1.05 -27.72 23.81
N GLN A 151 1.08 -26.95 22.73
CA GLN A 151 -0.10 -26.62 21.94
C GLN A 151 -0.25 -27.57 20.75
N VAL A 152 -1.50 -27.92 20.45
CA VAL A 152 -1.89 -28.57 19.18
C VAL A 152 -2.84 -27.64 18.47
N ALA A 153 -2.62 -27.46 17.17
CA ALA A 153 -3.46 -26.63 16.34
C ALA A 153 -3.58 -27.28 14.95
N SER A 154 -4.70 -27.07 14.28
CA SER A 154 -4.93 -27.62 12.95
C SER A 154 -5.53 -26.60 12.00
N TYR A 155 -5.36 -26.83 10.70
CA TYR A 155 -6.09 -26.13 9.65
C TYR A 155 -6.37 -27.05 8.48
N VAL A 156 -7.43 -26.76 7.73
CA VAL A 156 -7.81 -27.49 6.52
C VAL A 156 -7.25 -26.77 5.30
N SER A 157 -6.65 -27.51 4.37
CA SER A 157 -6.18 -27.01 3.08
C SER A 157 -6.27 -28.12 2.03
N GLY A 158 -7.07 -27.92 0.99
CA GLY A 158 -7.37 -28.95 0.00
C GLY A 158 -7.97 -30.21 0.63
N ASP A 159 -7.41 -31.36 0.26
CA ASP A 159 -7.84 -32.69 0.72
C ASP A 159 -7.24 -33.12 2.08
N TYR A 160 -6.48 -32.24 2.72
CA TYR A 160 -5.74 -32.53 3.95
C TYR A 160 -6.07 -31.56 5.09
N LYS A 161 -6.00 -32.08 6.31
CA LYS A 161 -5.87 -31.37 7.58
C LYS A 161 -4.39 -31.36 7.93
N TYR A 162 -3.84 -30.17 8.13
CA TYR A 162 -2.48 -29.98 8.59
C TYR A 162 -2.53 -29.83 10.11
N VAL A 163 -1.86 -30.73 10.82
CA VAL A 163 -1.82 -30.74 12.29
C VAL A 163 -0.44 -30.31 12.74
N ASN A 164 -0.38 -29.19 13.46
CA ASN A 164 0.82 -28.67 14.10
C ASN A 164 0.83 -29.06 15.58
N VAL A 165 1.93 -29.64 16.05
CA VAL A 165 2.16 -30.00 17.44
C VAL A 165 3.43 -29.31 17.93
N LEU A 166 3.29 -28.50 18.98
CA LEU A 166 4.43 -27.94 19.70
C LEU A 166 4.87 -28.92 20.79
N LEU A 167 6.08 -29.45 20.70
CA LEU A 167 6.66 -30.36 21.68
C LEU A 167 7.73 -29.63 22.51
N ASN A 168 7.45 -29.41 23.79
CA ASN A 168 8.41 -28.82 24.72
C ASN A 168 9.35 -29.89 25.25
N MET A 169 10.66 -29.68 25.07
CA MET A 169 11.73 -30.55 25.53
C MET A 169 12.61 -29.80 26.54
N THR A 170 12.54 -30.18 27.80
CA THR A 170 13.36 -29.60 28.88
C THR A 170 14.46 -30.58 29.27
N ASN A 171 15.72 -30.16 29.13
CA ASN A 171 16.85 -30.97 29.57
C ASN A 171 16.96 -30.88 31.10
N VAL A 172 16.62 -31.96 31.79
CA VAL A 172 16.70 -32.06 33.26
C VAL A 172 17.96 -32.81 33.72
N GLY A 173 18.85 -33.15 32.79
CA GLY A 173 20.17 -33.70 33.06
C GLY A 173 21.22 -32.62 33.33
N TYR A 174 22.47 -33.07 33.45
CA TYR A 174 23.64 -32.22 33.67
C TYR A 174 24.56 -32.09 32.44
N LYS A 175 24.25 -32.81 31.36
CA LYS A 175 25.00 -32.78 30.10
C LYS A 175 24.19 -32.06 29.03
N LEU A 176 24.87 -31.50 28.03
CA LEU A 176 24.26 -30.99 26.80
C LEU A 176 23.43 -32.11 26.15
N PHE A 177 22.21 -31.80 25.73
CA PHE A 177 21.37 -32.71 24.95
C PHE A 177 21.35 -32.24 23.50
N GLU A 178 21.88 -33.05 22.59
CA GLU A 178 21.89 -32.80 21.16
C GLU A 178 20.80 -33.63 20.47
N ASP A 179 20.24 -33.12 19.36
CA ASP A 179 19.21 -33.79 18.56
C ASP A 179 19.62 -35.23 18.21
N PRO A 180 18.94 -36.26 18.74
CA PRO A 180 19.26 -37.66 18.47
C PRO A 180 18.53 -38.18 17.22
N LYS A 181 18.08 -37.29 16.34
CA LYS A 181 17.33 -37.60 15.11
C LYS A 181 16.05 -38.40 15.39
N MET A 182 15.24 -37.91 16.31
CA MET A 182 13.96 -38.53 16.66
C MET A 182 12.98 -38.51 15.48
N LYS A 183 12.19 -39.58 15.38
CA LYS A 183 11.02 -39.65 14.51
C LYS A 183 9.76 -39.37 15.32
N PHE A 184 8.87 -38.58 14.72
CA PHE A 184 7.61 -38.20 15.32
C PHE A 184 6.46 -38.71 14.46
N VAL A 185 5.48 -39.37 15.08
CA VAL A 185 4.33 -39.96 14.38
C VAL A 185 3.07 -39.57 15.11
N ILE A 186 2.07 -39.06 14.41
CA ILE A 186 0.75 -38.82 14.97
C ILE A 186 -0.15 -40.02 14.68
N ARG A 187 -0.77 -40.56 15.72
CA ARG A 187 -1.68 -41.71 15.65
C ARG A 187 -3.12 -41.23 15.88
N SER A 188 -3.99 -41.53 14.93
CA SER A 188 -5.44 -41.28 15.03
C SER A 188 -6.11 -42.21 16.04
N SER A 189 -7.30 -41.84 16.51
CA SER A 189 -8.12 -42.65 17.41
C SER A 189 -8.47 -44.05 16.85
N LYS A 190 -8.49 -44.19 15.51
CA LYS A 190 -8.71 -45.47 14.80
C LYS A 190 -7.42 -46.25 14.52
N GLY A 191 -6.27 -45.77 14.98
CA GLY A 191 -4.98 -46.46 14.89
C GLY A 191 -4.17 -46.19 13.60
N ALA A 192 -4.66 -45.36 12.67
CA ALA A 192 -3.85 -44.93 11.53
C ALA A 192 -2.74 -43.98 11.98
N SER A 193 -1.53 -44.18 11.44
CA SER A 193 -0.31 -43.43 11.77
C SER A 193 0.08 -42.51 10.61
N TYR A 194 0.51 -41.29 10.93
CA TYR A 194 1.03 -40.32 9.97
C TYR A 194 2.37 -39.79 10.47
N LEU A 195 3.40 -39.87 9.63
CA LEU A 195 4.71 -39.31 9.95
C LEU A 195 4.59 -37.79 10.08
N MET A 196 5.27 -37.21 11.07
CA MET A 196 5.38 -35.77 11.23
C MET A 196 6.75 -35.30 10.75
N THR A 197 6.75 -34.18 10.05
CA THR A 197 7.96 -33.45 9.65
C THR A 197 8.27 -32.40 10.71
N ALA A 198 9.52 -32.33 11.17
CA ALA A 198 9.98 -31.27 12.07
C ALA A 198 10.35 -30.02 11.25
N ASP A 199 10.11 -28.84 11.80
CA ASP A 199 10.56 -27.59 11.19
C ASP A 199 12.09 -27.59 10.98
N PRO A 200 12.58 -27.50 9.73
CA PRO A 200 14.00 -27.58 9.41
C PRO A 200 14.79 -26.35 9.88
N THR A 201 14.14 -25.25 10.24
CA THR A 201 14.83 -24.03 10.67
C THR A 201 15.08 -23.99 12.18
N THR A 202 14.13 -24.49 12.99
CA THR A 202 14.22 -24.38 14.45
C THR A 202 14.21 -25.70 15.20
N SER A 203 13.82 -26.80 14.54
CA SER A 203 13.46 -28.09 15.19
C SER A 203 14.29 -29.29 14.74
N VAL A 204 15.38 -29.05 14.01
CA VAL A 204 16.40 -30.05 13.65
C VAL A 204 17.78 -29.59 14.15
N ASP A 205 18.70 -30.53 14.41
CA ASP A 205 20.09 -30.25 14.82
C ASP A 205 20.20 -29.34 16.05
N TYR A 206 19.15 -29.35 16.88
CA TYR A 206 19.04 -28.49 18.05
C TYR A 206 19.93 -28.98 19.20
N LYS A 207 20.27 -28.04 20.08
CA LYS A 207 21.01 -28.31 21.32
C LYS A 207 20.27 -27.71 22.50
N ILE A 208 20.14 -28.45 23.59
CA ILE A 208 19.44 -28.03 24.80
C ILE A 208 20.42 -28.07 25.97
N GLN A 209 20.77 -26.91 26.52
CA GLN A 209 21.64 -26.80 27.68
C GLN A 209 21.00 -27.40 28.94
N PRO A 210 21.78 -27.80 29.96
CA PRO A 210 21.21 -28.24 31.24
C PRO A 210 20.22 -27.22 31.81
N LYS A 211 19.03 -27.70 32.20
CA LYS A 211 17.88 -26.91 32.70
C LYS A 211 17.18 -26.01 31.67
N ASP A 212 17.64 -25.99 30.43
CA ASP A 212 17.03 -25.21 29.36
C ASP A 212 15.85 -25.96 28.69
N THR A 213 15.00 -25.23 27.97
CA THR A 213 13.83 -25.77 27.26
C THR A 213 13.81 -25.32 25.80
N LYS A 214 13.70 -26.28 24.90
CA LYS A 214 13.47 -26.05 23.47
C LYS A 214 12.04 -26.46 23.10
N THR A 215 11.40 -25.67 22.24
CA THR A 215 10.12 -26.06 21.63
C THR A 215 10.40 -26.56 20.22
N LEU A 216 9.94 -27.77 19.90
CA LEU A 216 9.96 -28.31 18.55
C LEU A 216 8.60 -28.08 17.89
N HIS A 217 8.62 -27.65 16.63
CA HIS A 217 7.45 -27.46 15.78
C HIS A 217 7.34 -28.65 14.83
N LEU A 218 6.27 -29.44 14.99
CA LEU A 218 6.06 -30.68 14.25
C LEU A 218 4.78 -30.55 13.42
N MET A 219 4.81 -30.95 12.15
CA MET A 219 3.65 -30.89 11.26
C MET A 219 3.37 -32.23 10.60
N ALA A 220 2.09 -32.61 10.50
CA ALA A 220 1.64 -33.73 9.71
C ALA A 220 0.51 -33.35 8.76
N GLN A 221 0.50 -33.96 7.58
CA GLN A 221 -0.62 -33.92 6.64
C GLN A 221 -1.51 -35.14 6.86
N ILE A 222 -2.77 -34.91 7.23
CA ILE A 222 -3.73 -35.96 7.55
C ILE A 222 -4.92 -35.82 6.60
N PRO A 223 -5.37 -36.87 5.89
CA PRO A 223 -6.53 -36.76 5.01
C PRO A 223 -7.76 -36.17 5.72
N LYS A 224 -8.49 -35.26 5.05
CA LYS A 224 -9.59 -34.47 5.63
C LYS A 224 -10.70 -35.31 6.28
N LYS A 225 -10.91 -36.54 5.78
CA LYS A 225 -11.88 -37.53 6.29
C LYS A 225 -11.54 -38.10 7.67
N ILE A 226 -10.32 -37.90 8.16
CA ILE A 226 -9.86 -38.43 9.45
C ILE A 226 -10.25 -37.46 10.57
N GLU A 227 -10.82 -38.01 11.64
CA GLU A 227 -11.18 -37.27 12.84
C GLU A 227 -9.92 -36.98 13.68
N LEU A 228 -9.79 -35.76 14.21
CA LEU A 228 -8.64 -35.32 14.98
C LEU A 228 -8.78 -35.54 16.49
N SER A 229 -9.92 -36.08 16.94
CA SER A 229 -10.18 -36.35 18.35
C SER A 229 -9.31 -37.50 18.87
N ASN A 230 -8.87 -37.39 20.13
CA ASN A 230 -8.13 -38.43 20.85
C ASN A 230 -6.87 -38.93 20.12
N MET A 231 -6.18 -38.02 19.41
CA MET A 231 -4.91 -38.31 18.77
C MET A 231 -3.76 -38.44 19.78
N GLU A 232 -2.73 -39.18 19.39
CA GLU A 232 -1.53 -39.39 20.20
C GLU A 232 -0.27 -39.06 19.39
N LEU A 233 0.69 -38.36 20.01
CA LEU A 233 2.04 -38.20 19.49
C LEU A 233 2.90 -39.36 19.96
N GLN A 234 3.48 -40.08 19.01
CA GLN A 234 4.48 -41.12 19.24
C GLN A 234 5.86 -40.58 18.90
N VAL A 235 6.82 -40.82 19.80
CA VAL A 235 8.23 -40.47 19.62
C VAL A 235 9.01 -41.78 19.46
N ALA A 236 9.80 -41.87 18.41
CA ALA A 236 10.63 -43.02 18.10
C ALA A 236 12.09 -42.63 17.86
N LEU A 237 12.99 -43.57 18.11
CA LEU A 237 14.41 -43.47 17.81
C LEU A 237 14.80 -44.60 16.87
N ASP A 238 15.65 -44.30 15.89
CA ASP A 238 16.24 -45.35 15.07
C ASP A 238 17.32 -46.09 15.85
N ASP A 239 17.25 -47.42 15.86
CA ASP A 239 18.37 -48.28 16.22
C ASP A 239 19.10 -48.62 14.92
N GLU A 240 20.18 -47.89 14.63
CA GLU A 240 20.95 -48.04 13.37
C GLU A 240 21.50 -49.45 13.20
N THR A 241 21.86 -50.12 14.30
CA THR A 241 22.38 -51.50 14.29
C THR A 241 21.27 -52.49 13.94
N ALA A 242 20.07 -52.29 14.50
CA ALA A 242 18.90 -53.13 14.21
C ALA A 242 18.14 -52.71 12.93
N LYS A 243 18.46 -51.56 12.35
CA LYS A 243 17.75 -50.92 11.22
C LYS A 243 16.24 -50.80 11.45
N GLN A 244 15.85 -50.39 12.66
CA GLN A 244 14.43 -50.32 13.07
C GLN A 244 14.14 -49.04 13.85
N SER A 245 12.95 -48.45 13.62
CA SER A 245 12.44 -47.33 14.41
C SER A 245 11.72 -47.85 15.65
N LEU A 246 12.27 -47.54 16.83
CA LEU A 246 11.78 -48.02 18.12
C LEU A 246 10.98 -46.93 18.83
N PRO A 247 9.69 -47.11 19.12
CA PRO A 247 8.94 -46.14 19.93
C PRO A 247 9.49 -46.08 21.35
N ILE A 248 9.66 -44.87 21.87
CA ILE A 248 10.14 -44.62 23.24
C ILE A 248 9.12 -43.89 24.10
N ALA A 249 8.15 -43.23 23.47
CA ALA A 249 7.09 -42.52 24.18
C ALA A 249 5.82 -42.43 23.34
N THR A 250 4.68 -42.46 24.03
CA THR A 250 3.37 -42.10 23.49
C THR A 250 2.78 -41.06 24.42
N MET A 251 2.30 -39.94 23.86
CA MET A 251 1.72 -38.82 24.60
C MET A 251 0.38 -38.47 23.97
N GLN A 252 -0.67 -38.35 24.79
CA GLN A 252 -1.97 -37.89 24.33
C GLN A 252 -1.87 -36.43 23.93
N LEU A 253 -2.45 -36.10 22.78
CA LEU A 253 -2.65 -34.70 22.43
C LEU A 253 -3.77 -34.12 23.31
N PRO A 254 -3.65 -32.89 23.80
CA PRO A 254 -4.81 -32.19 24.35
C PRO A 254 -5.92 -32.21 23.29
N GLY A 255 -7.14 -32.58 23.68
CA GLY A 255 -8.28 -32.58 22.75
C GLY A 255 -8.43 -31.22 22.05
N GLU A 256 -9.12 -31.19 20.91
CA GLU A 256 -9.43 -29.96 20.16
C GLU A 256 -10.21 -28.97 21.05
N GLY A 257 -9.54 -28.28 21.95
CA GLY A 257 -10.08 -27.08 22.57
C GLY A 257 -9.88 -25.98 21.56
N ASP A 258 -10.77 -25.86 20.56
CA ASP A 258 -11.05 -24.70 19.68
C ASP A 258 -9.89 -23.81 19.21
N ASN A 259 -8.64 -24.27 19.31
CA ASN A 259 -7.45 -23.52 18.93
C ASN A 259 -7.23 -23.73 17.45
N LEU A 260 -8.21 -23.29 16.67
CA LEU A 260 -7.99 -22.90 15.28
C LEU A 260 -6.73 -22.03 15.27
N MET A 261 -5.79 -22.36 14.39
CA MET A 261 -4.66 -21.47 14.07
C MET A 261 -5.13 -20.07 13.64
N THR A 262 -6.42 -19.92 13.34
CA THR A 262 -7.08 -18.71 12.86
C THR A 262 -7.34 -17.71 13.99
N VAL A 263 -6.52 -16.67 14.03
CA VAL A 263 -6.71 -15.44 14.78
C VAL A 263 -7.92 -14.69 14.22
N LYS A 264 -8.82 -14.24 15.09
CA LYS A 264 -9.99 -13.45 14.71
C LYS A 264 -9.57 -12.07 14.16
N PRO A 265 -10.41 -11.42 13.32
CA PRO A 265 -10.11 -10.07 12.85
C PRO A 265 -9.85 -9.10 14.00
N ASN A 266 -8.91 -8.18 13.82
CA ASN A 266 -8.54 -7.14 14.79
C ASN A 266 -8.03 -7.66 16.16
N VAL A 267 -7.62 -8.93 16.27
CA VAL A 267 -7.03 -9.47 17.50
C VAL A 267 -5.51 -9.62 17.35
N GLU A 268 -4.76 -9.15 18.34
CA GLU A 268 -3.31 -9.36 18.39
C GLU A 268 -2.95 -10.81 18.71
N LYS A 269 -1.93 -11.33 18.01
CA LYS A 269 -1.32 -12.63 18.27
C LYS A 269 0.14 -12.43 18.68
N PHE A 270 0.52 -12.98 19.83
CA PHE A 270 1.91 -12.95 20.29
C PHE A 270 2.68 -14.16 19.74
N ILE A 271 3.84 -13.92 19.17
CA ILE A 271 4.74 -14.93 18.61
C ILE A 271 6.19 -14.66 19.01
N GLN A 272 7.02 -15.70 18.98
CA GLN A 272 8.46 -15.58 19.17
C GLN A 272 9.13 -15.16 17.86
N ALA A 273 10.08 -14.22 17.95
CA ALA A 273 10.87 -13.73 16.82
C ALA A 273 12.32 -13.55 17.26
N GLY A 274 13.21 -14.43 16.78
CA GLY A 274 14.59 -14.49 17.25
C GLY A 274 14.66 -14.75 18.77
N ASN A 275 15.30 -13.84 19.50
CA ASN A 275 15.48 -13.93 20.96
C ASN A 275 14.39 -13.17 21.75
N GLY A 276 13.39 -12.60 21.07
CA GLY A 276 12.36 -11.78 21.69
C GLY A 276 10.94 -12.18 21.28
N LYS A 277 9.96 -11.41 21.76
CA LYS A 277 8.54 -11.61 21.48
C LYS A 277 7.97 -10.42 20.73
N ILE A 278 7.13 -10.69 19.76
CA ILE A 278 6.38 -9.67 19.02
C ILE A 278 4.88 -9.95 19.10
N ALA A 279 4.08 -8.88 19.06
CA ALA A 279 2.66 -8.97 18.76
C ALA A 279 2.46 -8.67 17.27
N VAL A 280 1.60 -9.45 16.61
CA VAL A 280 1.24 -9.29 15.21
C VAL A 280 -0.27 -9.22 15.04
N GLN A 281 -0.75 -8.43 14.09
CA GLN A 281 -2.18 -8.17 13.91
C GLN A 281 -2.50 -7.78 12.48
N VAL A 282 -3.60 -8.31 11.92
CA VAL A 282 -4.24 -7.71 10.74
C VAL A 282 -5.11 -6.55 11.20
N THR A 283 -4.82 -5.36 10.67
CA THR A 283 -5.52 -4.11 11.03
C THR A 283 -6.61 -3.75 10.04
N SER A 284 -6.42 -4.04 8.76
CA SER A 284 -7.45 -3.91 7.73
C SER A 284 -7.15 -4.83 6.56
N ALA A 285 -8.19 -5.16 5.79
CA ALA A 285 -8.09 -5.87 4.54
C ALA A 285 -9.09 -5.23 3.56
N VAL A 286 -8.57 -4.56 2.53
CA VAL A 286 -9.39 -3.82 1.57
C VAL A 286 -9.35 -4.54 0.23
N VAL A 287 -10.51 -4.80 -0.34
CA VAL A 287 -10.67 -5.41 -1.66
C VAL A 287 -11.12 -4.36 -2.63
N ASN A 288 -10.42 -4.27 -3.75
CA ASN A 288 -10.89 -3.62 -4.95
C ASN A 288 -11.27 -4.66 -6.01
N LYS A 289 -12.52 -4.63 -6.47
CA LYS A 289 -13.01 -5.55 -7.49
C LYS A 289 -12.88 -4.90 -8.88
N ASN A 290 -12.23 -5.62 -9.79
CA ASN A 290 -12.27 -5.37 -11.23
C ASN A 290 -12.84 -6.61 -11.94
N ASP A 291 -13.29 -6.45 -13.18
CA ASP A 291 -13.83 -7.53 -14.01
C ASP A 291 -12.74 -8.56 -14.41
N LEU A 292 -11.48 -8.14 -14.46
CA LEU A 292 -10.35 -9.00 -14.82
C LEU A 292 -9.61 -9.59 -13.62
N GLU A 293 -9.44 -8.83 -12.53
CA GLU A 293 -8.70 -9.25 -11.34
C GLU A 293 -9.27 -8.54 -10.10
N HIS A 294 -9.14 -9.14 -8.92
CA HIS A 294 -9.43 -8.49 -7.65
C HIS A 294 -8.12 -8.15 -6.96
N GLU A 295 -7.90 -6.88 -6.63
CA GLU A 295 -6.75 -6.45 -5.83
C GLU A 295 -7.15 -6.47 -4.35
N LEU A 296 -6.46 -7.25 -3.53
CA LEU A 296 -6.63 -7.28 -2.08
C LEU A 296 -5.37 -6.73 -1.41
N SER A 297 -5.54 -5.72 -0.57
CA SER A 297 -4.44 -5.10 0.16
C SER A 297 -4.67 -5.30 1.66
N VAL A 298 -3.80 -6.10 2.29
CA VAL A 298 -3.89 -6.45 3.71
C VAL A 298 -2.87 -5.66 4.51
N ARG A 299 -3.34 -4.88 5.48
CA ARG A 299 -2.48 -4.06 6.35
C ARG A 299 -2.15 -4.82 7.63
N PHE A 300 -0.87 -5.08 7.83
CA PHE A 300 -0.36 -5.95 8.89
C PHE A 300 0.57 -5.19 9.84
N ALA A 301 0.33 -5.31 11.14
CA ALA A 301 1.10 -4.65 12.18
C ALA A 301 2.04 -5.62 12.89
N PHE A 302 3.25 -5.14 13.21
CA PHE A 302 4.20 -5.79 14.09
C PHE A 302 4.52 -4.85 15.25
N ARG A 303 4.49 -5.35 16.48
CA ARG A 303 4.91 -4.61 17.67
C ARG A 303 5.92 -5.41 18.47
N ASN A 304 7.07 -4.81 18.79
CA ASN A 304 8.03 -5.42 19.69
C ASN A 304 7.51 -5.35 21.13
N THR A 305 7.40 -6.51 21.79
CA THR A 305 6.90 -6.62 23.17
C THR A 305 8.01 -6.97 24.16
N SER A 306 9.26 -7.00 23.69
CA SER A 306 10.45 -7.25 24.49
C SER A 306 11.18 -5.95 24.84
N GLY A 307 12.09 -6.03 25.81
CA GLY A 307 12.93 -4.90 26.22
C GLY A 307 14.20 -4.68 25.36
N ALA A 308 14.37 -5.42 24.27
CA ALA A 308 15.54 -5.32 23.38
C ALA A 308 15.11 -5.16 21.92
N THR A 309 15.97 -4.59 21.08
CA THR A 309 15.76 -4.52 19.63
C THR A 309 15.68 -5.93 19.03
N ILE A 310 14.68 -6.17 18.16
CA ILE A 310 14.49 -7.45 17.47
C ILE A 310 14.66 -7.24 15.96
N THR A 311 15.40 -8.13 15.31
CA THR A 311 15.40 -8.26 13.85
C THR A 311 14.35 -9.29 13.45
N LEU A 312 13.42 -8.91 12.56
CA LEU A 312 12.38 -9.80 12.09
C LEU A 312 12.94 -10.82 11.09
N PRO A 313 12.56 -12.12 11.20
CA PRO A 313 12.77 -13.08 10.13
C PRO A 313 12.07 -12.65 8.83
N LYS A 314 12.57 -13.11 7.67
CA LYS A 314 11.88 -12.96 6.38
C LYS A 314 10.63 -13.86 6.30
N TYR A 315 9.61 -13.52 7.09
CA TYR A 315 8.34 -14.26 7.10
C TYR A 315 7.73 -14.29 5.70
N GLN A 316 7.15 -15.44 5.34
CA GLN A 316 6.48 -15.63 4.07
C GLN A 316 4.97 -15.50 4.28
N PHE A 317 4.29 -14.80 3.38
CA PHE A 317 2.84 -14.59 3.46
C PHE A 317 2.14 -15.30 2.31
N GLU A 318 0.97 -15.88 2.59
CA GLU A 318 0.10 -16.45 1.58
C GLU A 318 -1.35 -16.05 1.87
N LEU A 319 -2.09 -15.66 0.85
CA LEU A 319 -3.54 -15.58 0.92
C LEU A 319 -4.13 -16.96 0.64
N GLN A 320 -5.07 -17.41 1.48
CA GLN A 320 -5.91 -18.55 1.16
C GLN A 320 -7.37 -18.11 1.01
N THR A 321 -7.99 -18.45 -0.11
CA THR A 321 -9.40 -18.19 -0.36
C THR A 321 -10.30 -19.24 0.30
N SER A 322 -11.61 -18.98 0.39
CA SER A 322 -12.57 -19.93 0.98
C SER A 322 -12.64 -21.24 0.20
N ASP A 323 -12.38 -21.20 -1.11
CA ASP A 323 -12.32 -22.37 -1.99
C ASP A 323 -10.99 -23.15 -1.88
N GLY A 324 -10.03 -22.63 -1.12
CA GLY A 324 -8.79 -23.32 -0.75
C GLY A 324 -7.57 -22.98 -1.61
N TYR A 325 -7.70 -22.14 -2.63
CA TYR A 325 -6.57 -21.64 -3.43
C TYR A 325 -5.61 -20.83 -2.57
N ARG A 326 -4.31 -20.95 -2.85
CA ARG A 326 -3.23 -20.24 -2.15
C ARG A 326 -2.43 -19.37 -3.10
N MET A 327 -2.23 -18.12 -2.73
CA MET A 327 -1.49 -17.13 -3.51
C MET A 327 -0.36 -16.58 -2.64
N PRO A 328 0.92 -16.72 -3.04
CA PRO A 328 2.02 -16.15 -2.29
C PRO A 328 2.00 -14.62 -2.36
N ILE A 329 2.37 -13.97 -1.27
CA ILE A 329 2.44 -12.51 -1.17
C ILE A 329 3.88 -12.10 -0.95
N LYS A 330 4.36 -11.17 -1.79
CA LYS A 330 5.67 -10.53 -1.61
C LYS A 330 5.58 -9.49 -0.50
N ALA A 331 6.60 -9.45 0.37
CA ALA A 331 6.68 -8.53 1.50
C ALA A 331 8.06 -7.84 1.55
N PRO A 332 8.39 -6.97 0.58
CA PRO A 332 9.70 -6.30 0.50
C PRO A 332 10.00 -5.46 1.76
N ALA A 333 8.95 -4.90 2.38
CA ALA A 333 9.06 -4.10 3.60
C ALA A 333 9.66 -4.86 4.81
N LEU A 334 9.73 -6.19 4.76
CA LEU A 334 10.33 -7.01 5.82
C LEU A 334 11.83 -7.25 5.65
N GLU A 335 12.42 -6.85 4.53
CA GLU A 335 13.85 -7.05 4.31
C GLU A 335 14.68 -6.25 5.31
N ASN A 336 15.43 -6.97 6.16
CA ASN A 336 16.26 -6.40 7.23
C ASN A 336 15.48 -5.53 8.23
N MET A 337 14.17 -5.76 8.38
CA MET A 337 13.34 -4.98 9.29
C MET A 337 13.73 -5.24 10.75
N THR A 338 13.98 -4.15 11.48
CA THR A 338 14.23 -4.15 12.92
C THR A 338 13.16 -3.37 13.66
N LEU A 339 12.88 -3.78 14.91
CA LEU A 339 11.94 -3.12 15.80
C LEU A 339 12.62 -2.82 17.15
N GLN A 340 12.67 -1.55 17.53
CA GLN A 340 13.07 -1.10 18.86
C GLN A 340 12.08 -1.57 19.94
N PRO A 341 12.46 -1.59 21.23
CA PRO A 341 11.53 -1.93 22.30
C PRO A 341 10.25 -1.11 22.21
N LEU A 342 9.08 -1.78 22.27
CA LEU A 342 7.74 -1.18 22.14
C LEU A 342 7.42 -0.53 20.78
N GLU A 343 8.34 -0.55 19.81
CA GLU A 343 8.08 -0.01 18.47
C GLU A 343 7.01 -0.83 17.76
N GLN A 344 6.06 -0.12 17.15
CA GLN A 344 5.04 -0.67 16.28
C GLN A 344 5.24 -0.17 14.85
N ARG A 345 5.25 -1.09 13.89
CA ARG A 345 5.31 -0.79 12.45
C ARG A 345 4.22 -1.51 11.71
N PHE A 346 3.85 -0.94 10.57
CA PHE A 346 2.83 -1.46 9.67
C PHE A 346 3.47 -1.77 8.32
N ILE A 347 2.99 -2.82 7.66
CA ILE A 347 3.30 -3.11 6.26
C ILE A 347 2.00 -3.36 5.50
N THR A 348 2.01 -3.12 4.20
CA THR A 348 0.93 -3.55 3.30
C THR A 348 1.37 -4.80 2.55
N LEU A 349 0.48 -5.79 2.50
CA LEU A 349 0.65 -7.06 1.79
C LEU A 349 -0.32 -7.08 0.60
N PRO A 350 0.13 -6.72 -0.62
CA PRO A 350 -0.70 -6.72 -1.81
C PRO A 350 -0.84 -8.13 -2.40
N VAL A 351 -2.04 -8.50 -2.83
CA VAL A 351 -2.29 -9.78 -3.50
C VAL A 351 -3.36 -9.63 -4.59
N THR A 352 -3.02 -10.09 -5.78
CA THR A 352 -3.94 -10.18 -6.92
C THR A 352 -4.66 -11.52 -6.89
N VAL A 353 -5.98 -11.49 -6.96
CA VAL A 353 -6.85 -12.66 -6.97
C VAL A 353 -7.62 -12.72 -8.29
N PRO A 354 -7.58 -13.84 -9.04
CA PRO A 354 -8.41 -14.02 -10.23
C PRO A 354 -9.91 -13.82 -9.97
N PRO A 355 -10.69 -13.34 -10.96
CA PRO A 355 -12.07 -12.87 -10.78
C PRO A 355 -13.06 -14.04 -10.59
N ASP A 356 -12.67 -15.23 -11.00
CA ASP A 356 -13.43 -16.48 -10.82
C ASP A 356 -13.25 -17.12 -9.43
N ILE A 357 -12.31 -16.60 -8.62
CA ILE A 357 -12.03 -17.11 -7.28
C ILE A 357 -12.73 -16.25 -6.22
N SER A 358 -13.46 -16.90 -5.32
CA SER A 358 -14.15 -16.21 -4.23
C SER A 358 -13.15 -15.57 -3.24
N ILE A 359 -13.29 -14.27 -3.04
CA ILE A 359 -12.60 -13.49 -2.00
C ILE A 359 -13.46 -13.30 -0.75
N ALA A 360 -14.52 -14.11 -0.58
CA ALA A 360 -15.30 -14.13 0.64
C ALA A 360 -14.55 -14.90 1.75
N TYR A 361 -14.41 -14.27 2.92
CA TYR A 361 -13.75 -14.83 4.11
C TYR A 361 -12.34 -15.40 3.88
N PRO A 362 -11.43 -14.67 3.21
CA PRO A 362 -10.09 -15.18 2.98
C PRO A 362 -9.29 -15.22 4.28
N ARG A 363 -8.22 -15.99 4.28
CA ARG A 363 -7.31 -16.14 5.42
C ARG A 363 -5.90 -15.76 5.01
N LEU A 364 -5.22 -14.96 5.83
CA LEU A 364 -3.80 -14.66 5.64
C LEU A 364 -2.97 -15.65 6.45
N PHE A 365 -2.08 -16.38 5.78
CA PHE A 365 -1.08 -17.24 6.39
C PHE A 365 0.21 -16.46 6.55
N MET A 366 0.79 -16.50 7.75
CA MET A 366 2.12 -16.01 8.01
C MET A 366 3.00 -17.20 8.42
N ASN A 367 3.96 -17.52 7.55
CA ASN A 367 4.80 -18.70 7.62
C ASN A 367 6.23 -18.34 8.01
N LEU A 368 6.95 -19.28 8.63
CA LEU A 368 8.40 -19.19 8.78
C LEU A 368 9.10 -19.16 7.41
N PRO A 369 10.33 -18.59 7.33
CA PRO A 369 11.15 -18.70 6.12
C PRO A 369 11.39 -20.17 5.76
N THR A 370 11.29 -20.52 4.48
CA THR A 370 11.56 -21.88 4.02
C THR A 370 13.08 -22.11 3.90
N ALA A 371 13.61 -23.20 4.47
CA ALA A 371 15.02 -23.58 4.32
C ALA A 371 15.32 -24.07 2.89
N GLU A 372 16.48 -23.71 2.33
CA GLU A 372 16.88 -24.02 0.94
C GLU A 372 16.90 -25.54 0.61
N ASP A 373 17.15 -26.39 1.61
CA ASP A 373 17.25 -27.86 1.44
C ASP A 373 15.93 -28.64 1.66
N ASN A 374 14.80 -27.96 1.82
CA ASN A 374 13.55 -28.63 2.22
C ASN A 374 12.87 -29.39 1.05
N LYS A 375 13.16 -30.68 0.92
CA LYS A 375 12.62 -31.58 -0.12
C LYS A 375 11.08 -31.69 -0.15
N GLU A 376 10.40 -31.45 0.97
CA GLU A 376 8.93 -31.57 1.07
C GLU A 376 8.17 -30.24 0.84
N LYS A 377 8.88 -29.09 0.77
CA LYS A 377 8.31 -27.74 0.56
C LYS A 377 7.08 -27.40 1.44
N ILE A 378 6.96 -27.97 2.63
CA ILE A 378 5.84 -27.66 3.53
C ILE A 378 6.15 -26.36 4.27
N ALA A 379 5.35 -25.32 4.02
CA ALA A 379 5.41 -24.06 4.77
C ALA A 379 4.77 -24.22 6.16
N TYR A 380 5.46 -23.77 7.20
CA TYR A 380 5.01 -23.86 8.59
C TYR A 380 4.33 -22.53 9.00
N PRO A 381 2.99 -22.47 9.11
CA PRO A 381 2.31 -21.28 9.60
C PRO A 381 2.60 -21.06 11.08
N LEU A 382 3.08 -19.86 11.39
CA LEU A 382 3.16 -19.33 12.76
C LEU A 382 1.79 -18.82 13.21
N ALA A 383 1.04 -18.23 12.28
CA ALA A 383 -0.30 -17.71 12.52
C ALA A 383 -1.11 -17.74 11.23
N ILE A 384 -2.41 -17.94 11.38
CA ILE A 384 -3.40 -17.76 10.31
C ILE A 384 -4.33 -16.64 10.79
N PHE A 385 -4.65 -15.67 9.97
CA PHE A 385 -5.55 -14.56 10.33
C PHE A 385 -6.80 -14.64 9.48
N ALA A 386 -7.98 -14.62 10.10
CA ALA A 386 -9.21 -14.39 9.37
C ALA A 386 -9.24 -12.93 8.89
N LEU A 387 -9.48 -12.74 7.60
CA LEU A 387 -9.61 -11.40 7.02
C LEU A 387 -11.09 -11.03 6.98
N GLN A 388 -11.40 -9.87 7.56
CA GLN A 388 -12.66 -9.19 7.31
C GLN A 388 -12.42 -8.22 6.15
N THR A 389 -12.75 -8.67 4.94
CA THR A 389 -12.57 -7.86 3.74
C THR A 389 -13.61 -6.75 3.68
N ILE A 390 -13.14 -5.53 3.46
CA ILE A 390 -13.97 -4.37 3.21
C ILE A 390 -13.87 -4.07 1.71
N HIS A 391 -15.00 -4.09 1.02
CA HIS A 391 -15.06 -3.70 -0.38
C HIS A 391 -14.93 -2.19 -0.47
N THR A 392 -14.07 -1.70 -1.36
CA THR A 392 -14.14 -0.30 -1.80
C THR A 392 -15.53 -0.05 -2.37
N ALA A 393 -16.21 0.96 -1.82
CA ALA A 393 -17.54 1.31 -2.31
C ALA A 393 -17.44 1.84 -3.74
N ASP A 394 -18.46 1.57 -4.54
CA ASP A 394 -18.63 2.26 -5.80
C ASP A 394 -18.97 3.73 -5.50
N LYS A 395 -18.11 4.66 -5.95
CA LYS A 395 -18.17 6.12 -5.72
C LYS A 395 -17.70 6.56 -4.34
N MET A 396 -16.38 6.64 -4.18
CA MET A 396 -15.74 7.08 -2.94
C MET A 396 -15.42 8.58 -2.89
N VAL A 397 -15.81 9.36 -3.90
CA VAL A 397 -15.58 10.81 -3.89
C VAL A 397 -16.29 11.43 -2.67
N GLY A 398 -15.54 12.18 -1.87
CA GLY A 398 -15.99 12.78 -0.60
C GLY A 398 -16.02 11.84 0.61
N THR A 399 -15.63 10.57 0.45
CA THR A 399 -15.56 9.62 1.57
C THR A 399 -14.16 9.61 2.19
N GLU A 400 -14.10 9.89 3.50
CA GLU A 400 -12.85 9.83 4.26
C GLU A 400 -12.50 8.41 4.69
N GLN A 401 -11.22 8.06 4.55
CA GLN A 401 -10.63 6.82 5.00
C GLN A 401 -9.48 7.10 5.97
N PHE A 402 -9.26 6.20 6.94
CA PHE A 402 -8.23 6.38 7.96
C PHE A 402 -7.04 5.43 7.76
N ILE A 403 -5.84 5.97 7.95
CA ILE A 403 -4.56 5.27 7.80
C ILE A 403 -3.71 5.44 9.05
N GLN A 404 -3.49 4.33 9.77
CA GLN A 404 -2.64 4.29 10.97
C GLN A 404 -1.17 4.03 10.60
N THR A 405 -0.31 5.02 10.75
CA THR A 405 1.14 4.90 10.58
C THR A 405 1.84 4.80 11.93
N LYS A 406 3.18 4.67 11.92
CA LYS A 406 4.01 4.76 13.12
C LYS A 406 3.93 6.15 13.77
N ASP A 407 3.66 7.19 12.97
CA ASP A 407 3.72 8.59 13.39
C ASP A 407 2.36 9.08 13.89
N GLY A 408 1.25 8.53 13.36
CA GLY A 408 -0.09 8.89 13.77
C GLY A 408 -1.18 8.28 12.89
N VAL A 409 -2.37 8.87 12.91
CA VAL A 409 -3.47 8.50 12.01
C VAL A 409 -3.66 9.65 11.03
N PHE A 410 -3.71 9.34 9.75
CA PHE A 410 -4.12 10.26 8.70
C PHE A 410 -5.57 9.97 8.30
N GLY A 411 -6.37 11.02 8.15
CA GLY A 411 -7.60 10.95 7.35
C GLY A 411 -7.25 11.25 5.89
N VAL A 412 -7.85 10.53 4.96
CA VAL A 412 -7.56 10.66 3.53
C VAL A 412 -8.86 10.60 2.76
N THR A 413 -9.13 11.63 1.96
CA THR A 413 -10.38 11.78 1.21
C THR A 413 -10.08 12.00 -0.26
N LEU A 414 -10.73 11.25 -1.15
CA LEU A 414 -10.79 11.59 -2.57
C LEU A 414 -11.77 12.76 -2.75
N SER A 415 -11.27 13.98 -2.76
CA SER A 415 -12.09 15.20 -2.67
C SER A 415 -12.80 15.54 -3.97
N SER A 416 -12.13 15.37 -5.11
CA SER A 416 -12.74 15.63 -6.43
C SER A 416 -12.02 14.92 -7.56
N LEU A 417 -12.74 14.69 -8.66
CA LEU A 417 -12.20 14.22 -9.92
C LEU A 417 -12.46 15.27 -11.01
N GLN A 418 -11.48 15.52 -11.86
CA GLN A 418 -11.62 16.41 -13.01
C GLN A 418 -11.05 15.76 -14.26
N ARG A 419 -11.69 16.02 -15.39
CA ARG A 419 -11.16 15.70 -16.71
C ARG A 419 -10.98 17.00 -17.48
N LEU A 420 -9.75 17.36 -17.78
CA LEU A 420 -9.37 18.68 -18.28
C LEU A 420 -8.73 18.58 -19.67
N PRO A 421 -9.08 19.46 -20.62
CA PRO A 421 -8.49 19.43 -21.95
C PRO A 421 -7.01 19.80 -21.94
N TRP A 422 -6.16 19.05 -22.64
CA TRP A 422 -4.72 19.33 -22.75
C TRP A 422 -4.09 18.89 -24.08
N SER A 423 -3.78 19.86 -24.95
CA SER A 423 -3.01 19.72 -26.21
C SER A 423 -3.36 18.48 -27.06
N ASP A 424 -2.80 17.32 -26.75
CA ASP A 424 -2.90 16.03 -27.43
C ASP A 424 -3.64 14.96 -26.60
N GLY A 425 -4.48 15.35 -25.65
CA GLY A 425 -5.37 14.49 -24.87
C GLY A 425 -6.14 15.25 -23.81
N ASP A 426 -6.58 14.53 -22.79
CA ASP A 426 -7.15 15.09 -21.56
C ASP A 426 -6.28 14.71 -20.36
N LEU A 427 -6.30 15.55 -19.33
CA LEU A 427 -5.74 15.25 -18.02
C LEU A 427 -6.86 14.75 -17.11
N VAL A 428 -6.69 13.58 -16.53
CA VAL A 428 -7.51 13.07 -15.44
C VAL A 428 -6.81 13.41 -14.14
N ASN A 429 -7.45 14.26 -13.34
CA ASN A 429 -6.94 14.76 -12.07
C ASN A 429 -7.80 14.22 -10.93
N ALA A 430 -7.15 13.62 -9.94
CA ALA A 430 -7.77 13.23 -8.69
C ALA A 430 -7.19 14.06 -7.55
N LYS A 431 -8.00 14.94 -6.96
CA LYS A 431 -7.66 15.71 -5.76
C LYS A 431 -7.84 14.83 -4.54
N ILE A 432 -6.79 14.64 -3.75
CA ILE A 432 -6.82 13.91 -2.50
C ILE A 432 -6.44 14.86 -1.37
N THR A 433 -7.31 14.98 -0.38
CA THR A 433 -7.04 15.74 0.85
C THR A 433 -6.57 14.78 1.93
N ILE A 434 -5.41 15.03 2.50
CA ILE A 434 -4.88 14.29 3.65
C ILE A 434 -4.96 15.17 4.89
N SER A 435 -5.70 14.74 5.90
CA SER A 435 -5.90 15.42 7.18
C SER A 435 -5.06 14.78 8.29
N ASN A 436 -4.64 15.60 9.24
CA ASN A 436 -4.03 15.18 10.50
C ASN A 436 -4.89 15.66 11.67
N ASP A 437 -5.80 14.82 12.12
CA ASP A 437 -6.68 15.13 13.26
C ASP A 437 -5.99 14.91 14.63
N ASN A 438 -4.69 14.63 14.64
CA ASN A 438 -3.91 14.44 15.86
C ASN A 438 -3.42 15.77 16.43
N ILE A 439 -2.84 15.72 17.64
CA ILE A 439 -2.32 16.89 18.38
C ILE A 439 -0.86 17.21 18.06
N LYS A 440 -0.20 16.47 17.17
CA LYS A 440 1.20 16.67 16.78
C LYS A 440 1.32 16.73 15.26
N THR A 441 2.33 17.44 14.76
CA THR A 441 2.70 17.42 13.35
C THR A 441 3.11 16.03 12.91
N LEU A 442 2.59 15.57 11.77
CA LEU A 442 2.93 14.30 11.15
C LEU A 442 3.66 14.52 9.83
N GLN A 443 4.59 13.62 9.50
CA GLN A 443 5.28 13.60 8.22
C GLN A 443 4.68 12.52 7.32
N LEU A 444 4.40 12.86 6.07
CA LEU A 444 3.99 11.86 5.09
C LEU A 444 5.16 10.98 4.64
N PRO A 445 4.91 9.68 4.39
CA PRO A 445 5.90 8.82 3.75
C PRO A 445 6.20 9.28 2.32
N GLU A 446 7.21 8.68 1.69
CA GLU A 446 7.46 8.90 0.27
C GLU A 446 6.35 8.25 -0.55
N LEU A 447 5.43 9.08 -1.07
CA LEU A 447 4.28 8.63 -1.84
C LEU A 447 4.50 8.83 -3.35
N ILE A 448 3.94 7.92 -4.15
CA ILE A 448 3.75 8.05 -5.59
C ILE A 448 2.28 7.81 -5.94
N GLY A 449 1.80 8.39 -7.03
CA GLY A 449 0.42 8.27 -7.48
C GLY A 449 0.28 7.18 -8.54
N SER A 450 -0.88 6.50 -8.55
CA SER A 450 -1.27 5.57 -9.60
C SER A 450 -2.73 5.79 -9.98
N LEU A 451 -3.00 5.81 -11.28
CA LEU A 451 -4.34 5.83 -11.84
C LEU A 451 -4.58 4.57 -12.64
N GLN A 452 -5.79 4.02 -12.52
CA GLN A 452 -6.26 2.91 -13.33
C GLN A 452 -7.62 3.26 -13.89
N VAL A 453 -7.75 3.05 -15.20
CA VAL A 453 -8.94 3.32 -15.97
C VAL A 453 -9.49 1.98 -16.44
N ASP A 454 -10.71 1.66 -16.00
CA ASP A 454 -11.29 0.32 -16.10
C ASP A 454 -10.31 -0.74 -15.56
N SER A 455 -9.73 -1.58 -16.42
CA SER A 455 -8.71 -2.58 -16.04
C SER A 455 -7.28 -2.21 -16.41
N VAL A 456 -7.02 -1.01 -16.93
CA VAL A 456 -5.69 -0.59 -17.43
C VAL A 456 -5.03 0.39 -16.46
N LYS A 457 -3.88 0.00 -15.91
CA LYS A 457 -3.08 0.83 -15.00
C LYS A 457 -2.20 1.80 -15.81
N LEU A 458 -2.33 3.10 -15.55
CA LEU A 458 -1.64 4.21 -16.23
C LEU A 458 -0.33 4.61 -15.53
N THR A 459 0.43 3.64 -15.01
CA THR A 459 1.60 3.90 -14.16
C THR A 459 2.66 4.76 -14.86
N GLU A 460 2.91 4.51 -16.15
CA GLU A 460 3.83 5.34 -16.94
C GLU A 460 3.17 6.69 -17.28
N GLY A 461 3.70 7.77 -16.69
CA GLY A 461 3.20 9.13 -16.92
C GLY A 461 2.20 9.65 -15.89
N THR A 462 1.78 8.84 -14.92
CA THR A 462 1.04 9.34 -13.74
C THR A 462 1.99 10.13 -12.84
N LYS A 463 1.63 11.37 -12.51
CA LYS A 463 2.39 12.25 -11.61
C LYS A 463 1.62 12.50 -10.33
N LEU A 464 2.34 12.51 -9.20
CA LEU A 464 1.81 12.97 -7.92
C LEU A 464 2.28 14.40 -7.68
N ILE A 465 1.35 15.34 -7.69
CA ILE A 465 1.61 16.76 -7.50
C ILE A 465 1.40 17.12 -6.04
N PHE A 466 2.44 17.64 -5.42
CA PHE A 466 2.34 18.27 -4.11
C PHE A 466 2.12 19.78 -4.26
N THR A 467 1.13 20.30 -3.55
CA THR A 467 0.88 21.75 -3.46
C THR A 467 1.86 22.47 -2.53
N GLN A 468 2.49 21.72 -1.62
CA GLN A 468 3.51 22.19 -0.67
C GLN A 468 4.71 21.23 -0.63
N PRO A 469 5.95 21.72 -0.51
CA PRO A 469 7.15 20.89 -0.66
C PRO A 469 7.53 20.06 0.57
N ASP A 470 7.15 20.47 1.76
CA ASP A 470 7.65 19.99 3.06
C ASP A 470 7.01 18.68 3.54
N ARG A 471 5.90 18.23 2.94
CA ARG A 471 5.21 16.95 3.25
C ARG A 471 4.92 16.78 4.75
N LEU A 472 4.80 17.90 5.47
CA LEU A 472 4.46 17.97 6.88
C LEU A 472 3.01 18.44 7.00
N ILE A 473 2.26 17.80 7.89
CA ILE A 473 0.88 18.19 8.18
C ILE A 473 0.78 18.50 9.67
N GLY A 474 0.59 19.78 10.00
CA GLY A 474 0.41 20.25 11.38
C GLY A 474 -0.81 19.63 12.07
N ALA A 475 -0.90 19.78 13.39
CA ALA A 475 -2.05 19.31 14.17
C ALA A 475 -3.34 20.02 13.73
N GLY A 476 -4.39 19.25 13.40
CA GLY A 476 -5.67 19.77 12.89
C GLY A 476 -5.62 20.35 11.47
N MET A 477 -4.50 20.19 10.76
CA MET A 477 -4.31 20.71 9.41
C MET A 477 -4.52 19.63 8.36
N SER A 478 -4.64 20.06 7.10
CA SER A 478 -4.71 19.18 5.93
C SER A 478 -3.80 19.66 4.81
N MET A 479 -3.46 18.73 3.90
CA MET A 479 -2.75 19.03 2.67
C MET A 479 -3.48 18.42 1.48
N ASP A 480 -3.59 19.18 0.40
CA ASP A 480 -4.12 18.72 -0.87
C ASP A 480 -3.00 18.25 -1.79
N ILE A 481 -3.17 17.06 -2.37
CA ILE A 481 -2.29 16.48 -3.39
C ILE A 481 -3.11 16.04 -4.60
N PHE A 482 -2.47 15.95 -5.76
CA PHE A 482 -3.16 15.58 -7.00
C PHE A 482 -2.49 14.41 -7.68
N VAL A 483 -3.24 13.37 -7.98
CA VAL A 483 -2.80 12.31 -8.88
C VAL A 483 -3.28 12.67 -10.28
N THR A 484 -2.34 12.90 -11.20
CA THR A 484 -2.64 13.38 -12.55
C THR A 484 -2.09 12.41 -13.59
N ALA A 485 -2.91 11.98 -14.55
CA ALA A 485 -2.48 11.22 -15.71
C ALA A 485 -3.13 11.75 -16.98
N LYS A 486 -2.45 11.54 -18.10
CA LYS A 486 -2.95 11.91 -19.42
C LYS A 486 -3.66 10.72 -20.07
N VAL A 487 -4.81 10.98 -20.67
CA VAL A 487 -5.61 9.99 -21.42
C VAL A 487 -5.96 10.54 -22.80
N PRO A 488 -6.19 9.70 -23.81
CA PRO A 488 -6.74 10.17 -25.09
C PRO A 488 -8.11 10.82 -24.91
N ASN A 489 -8.38 11.93 -25.60
CA ASN A 489 -9.62 12.69 -25.43
C ASN A 489 -10.89 11.92 -25.86
N TYR A 490 -10.76 10.94 -26.75
CA TYR A 490 -11.85 10.06 -27.19
C TYR A 490 -12.08 8.87 -26.24
N LEU A 491 -11.16 8.61 -25.30
CA LEU A 491 -11.27 7.48 -24.39
C LEU A 491 -12.43 7.71 -23.42
N LYS A 492 -13.42 6.82 -23.45
CA LYS A 492 -14.48 6.72 -22.46
C LYS A 492 -14.17 5.54 -21.55
N PHE A 493 -14.46 5.69 -20.27
CA PHE A 493 -14.24 4.67 -19.25
C PHE A 493 -15.34 4.75 -18.20
N ASP A 494 -15.67 3.60 -17.62
CA ASP A 494 -16.77 3.42 -16.69
C ASP A 494 -16.28 3.40 -15.24
N GLN A 495 -15.02 3.05 -15.02
CA GLN A 495 -14.40 3.03 -13.70
C GLN A 495 -13.06 3.77 -13.67
N LEU A 496 -12.88 4.61 -12.66
CA LEU A 496 -11.60 5.22 -12.32
C LEU A 496 -11.18 4.75 -10.93
N GLN A 497 -9.97 4.23 -10.83
CA GLN A 497 -9.33 3.89 -9.57
C GLN A 497 -8.10 4.77 -9.37
N VAL A 498 -8.00 5.33 -8.16
CA VAL A 498 -6.91 6.24 -7.76
C VAL A 498 -6.21 5.61 -6.58
N ALA A 499 -4.91 5.43 -6.64
CA ALA A 499 -4.11 4.92 -5.53
C ALA A 499 -2.94 5.83 -5.20
N LEU A 500 -2.62 5.90 -3.91
CA LEU A 500 -1.32 6.36 -3.44
C LEU A 500 -0.53 5.14 -3.00
N LEU A 501 0.71 5.03 -3.47
CA LEU A 501 1.62 3.96 -3.12
C LEU A 501 2.74 4.55 -2.26
N GLU A 502 3.09 3.84 -1.19
CA GLU A 502 4.27 4.14 -0.38
C GLU A 502 5.49 3.49 -1.03
N LYS A 503 6.55 4.26 -1.25
CA LYS A 503 7.80 3.79 -1.81
C LYS A 503 8.70 3.28 -0.68
N ILE A 504 9.16 2.04 -0.83
CA ILE A 504 10.02 1.34 0.12
C ILE A 504 11.25 0.84 -0.65
N GLY A 505 12.31 1.64 -0.66
CA GLY A 505 13.48 1.39 -1.49
C GLY A 505 13.17 1.56 -2.97
N GLU A 506 13.38 0.50 -3.76
CA GLU A 506 13.04 0.47 -5.20
C GLU A 506 11.62 -0.06 -5.46
N GLU A 507 10.98 -0.69 -4.48
CA GLU A 507 9.62 -1.20 -4.62
C GLU A 507 8.58 -0.18 -4.09
N SER A 508 7.33 -0.37 -4.49
CA SER A 508 6.19 0.41 -3.98
C SER A 508 5.07 -0.51 -3.57
N THR A 509 4.36 -0.13 -2.51
CA THR A 509 3.23 -0.90 -1.95
C THR A 509 2.04 0.02 -1.76
N ASP A 510 0.82 -0.49 -1.93
CA ASP A 510 -0.38 0.31 -1.74
C ASP A 510 -0.43 0.95 -0.34
N TRP A 511 -0.64 2.26 -0.31
CA TRP A 511 -0.88 3.01 0.91
C TRP A 511 -2.38 3.23 1.09
N ILE A 512 -3.04 3.76 0.05
CA ILE A 512 -4.50 3.91 -0.01
C ILE A 512 -5.01 3.80 -1.44
N GLN A 513 -6.28 3.42 -1.59
CA GLN A 513 -6.94 3.32 -2.89
C GLN A 513 -8.40 3.78 -2.80
N PHE A 514 -8.85 4.45 -3.84
CA PHE A 514 -10.21 4.94 -4.05
C PHE A 514 -10.75 4.42 -5.38
N SER A 515 -12.05 4.14 -5.44
CA SER A 515 -12.77 3.78 -6.66
C SER A 515 -13.90 4.77 -6.93
N ASN A 516 -14.09 5.13 -8.19
CA ASN A 516 -15.23 5.90 -8.67
C ASN A 516 -15.79 5.27 -9.94
N THR A 517 -17.06 4.87 -9.90
CA THR A 517 -17.78 4.34 -11.07
C THR A 517 -18.72 5.41 -11.63
N GLY A 518 -18.83 5.43 -12.96
CA GLY A 518 -19.60 6.41 -13.72
C GLY A 518 -18.76 7.59 -14.22
N ALA A 519 -19.43 8.51 -14.92
CA ALA A 519 -18.78 9.64 -15.55
C ALA A 519 -18.14 10.59 -14.52
N ILE A 520 -16.95 11.10 -14.86
CA ILE A 520 -16.34 12.22 -14.15
C ILE A 520 -17.24 13.45 -14.36
N PRO A 521 -17.60 14.19 -13.30
CA PRO A 521 -18.39 15.42 -13.43
C PRO A 521 -17.71 16.44 -14.34
N GLU A 522 -18.53 17.28 -14.98
CA GLU A 522 -18.01 18.45 -15.70
C GLU A 522 -17.28 19.40 -14.75
N VAL A 523 -16.33 20.16 -15.30
CA VAL A 523 -15.60 21.18 -14.56
C VAL A 523 -16.59 22.19 -13.97
N ALA A 524 -16.42 22.51 -12.69
CA ALA A 524 -17.32 23.42 -11.98
C ALA A 524 -17.40 24.79 -12.69
N GLY A 525 -18.62 25.21 -13.00
CA GLY A 525 -18.90 26.50 -13.65
C GLY A 525 -18.96 27.65 -12.65
N ILE A 526 -18.36 28.78 -13.02
CA ILE A 526 -18.42 30.04 -12.26
C ILE A 526 -19.21 31.05 -13.10
N ALA A 527 -20.31 31.53 -12.54
CA ALA A 527 -21.21 32.47 -13.21
C ALA A 527 -20.52 33.80 -13.52
N LYS A 528 -21.00 34.51 -14.54
CA LYS A 528 -20.48 35.83 -14.92
C LYS A 528 -20.46 36.79 -13.70
N GLY A 529 -19.30 37.39 -13.45
CA GLY A 529 -19.10 38.37 -12.37
C GLY A 529 -18.90 37.76 -10.97
N ALA A 530 -18.95 36.43 -10.83
CA ALA A 530 -18.51 35.76 -9.61
C ALA A 530 -17.00 35.51 -9.63
N SER A 531 -16.41 35.36 -8.45
CA SER A 531 -15.01 34.96 -8.26
C SER A 531 -14.89 33.50 -7.81
N PHE A 532 -13.71 32.93 -7.99
CA PHE A 532 -13.34 31.60 -7.51
C PHE A 532 -12.12 31.70 -6.59
N THR A 533 -12.13 30.96 -5.49
CA THR A 533 -11.00 30.91 -4.55
C THR A 533 -10.24 29.60 -4.71
N PHE A 534 -8.95 29.71 -5.01
CA PHE A 534 -8.01 28.62 -4.81
C PHE A 534 -7.68 28.54 -3.32
N ASP A 535 -8.33 27.64 -2.59
CA ASP A 535 -8.15 27.48 -1.14
C ASP A 535 -7.02 26.48 -0.81
N THR A 536 -5.86 26.68 -1.42
CA THR A 536 -4.66 25.88 -1.11
C THR A 536 -3.98 26.50 0.11
N PRO A 537 -3.79 25.77 1.23
CA PRO A 537 -3.13 26.31 2.41
C PRO A 537 -1.76 26.92 2.07
N GLY A 538 -1.46 28.13 2.54
CA GLY A 538 -0.20 28.84 2.27
C GLY A 538 -0.06 29.38 0.84
N ARG A 539 -1.12 29.26 0.02
CA ARG A 539 -1.22 29.81 -1.32
C ARG A 539 -2.68 30.17 -1.67
N LYS A 540 -3.40 30.80 -0.75
CA LYS A 540 -4.78 31.23 -0.97
C LYS A 540 -4.83 32.42 -1.92
N GLN A 541 -5.59 32.28 -3.00
CA GLN A 541 -5.77 33.36 -3.98
C GLN A 541 -7.18 33.32 -4.56
N GLU A 542 -7.67 34.49 -4.98
CA GLU A 542 -8.96 34.66 -5.63
C GLU A 542 -8.75 35.00 -7.11
N LEU A 543 -9.62 34.46 -7.96
CA LEU A 543 -9.63 34.63 -9.40
C LEU A 543 -11.00 35.14 -9.86
N GLY A 544 -11.05 36.26 -10.59
CA GLY A 544 -12.27 36.81 -11.18
C GLY A 544 -12.08 37.18 -12.65
N VAL A 545 -13.19 37.35 -13.37
CA VAL A 545 -13.20 37.89 -14.74
C VAL A 545 -13.43 39.39 -14.69
N ILE A 546 -12.48 40.17 -15.21
CA ILE A 546 -12.62 41.62 -15.35
C ILE A 546 -13.40 41.93 -16.63
N SER A 547 -12.90 41.44 -17.77
CA SER A 547 -13.50 41.70 -19.08
C SER A 547 -13.15 40.61 -20.08
N SER A 548 -14.04 40.37 -21.04
CA SER A 548 -13.78 39.52 -22.20
C SER A 548 -14.27 40.19 -23.47
N ARG A 549 -13.43 40.20 -24.51
CA ARG A 549 -13.68 40.86 -25.79
C ARG A 549 -13.18 40.00 -26.95
N VAL A 550 -13.66 40.31 -28.15
CA VAL A 550 -13.33 39.58 -29.38
C VAL A 550 -12.83 40.55 -30.42
N TYR A 551 -11.61 40.34 -30.87
CA TYR A 551 -11.06 41.07 -31.99
C TYR A 551 -11.37 40.31 -33.28
N LEU A 552 -12.05 40.98 -34.20
CA LEU A 552 -12.44 40.39 -35.47
C LEU A 552 -11.25 40.39 -36.44
N GLY A 553 -10.94 39.23 -37.01
CA GLY A 553 -9.89 39.10 -38.03
C GLY A 553 -10.40 38.54 -39.36
N PRO A 554 -9.55 38.50 -40.40
CA PRO A 554 -9.93 37.98 -41.71
C PRO A 554 -10.06 36.45 -41.75
N SER A 555 -9.22 35.72 -41.02
CA SER A 555 -9.17 34.24 -41.04
C SER A 555 -9.59 33.59 -39.71
N SER A 556 -9.29 34.24 -38.60
CA SER A 556 -9.67 33.84 -37.24
C SER A 556 -10.07 35.06 -36.43
N ASP A 557 -10.85 34.86 -35.39
CA ASP A 557 -11.14 35.85 -34.36
C ASP A 557 -10.25 35.60 -33.14
N LEU A 558 -9.79 36.66 -32.49
CA LEU A 558 -9.00 36.56 -31.28
C LEU A 558 -9.90 36.82 -30.08
N VAL A 559 -10.12 35.78 -29.26
CA VAL A 559 -10.85 35.91 -28.00
C VAL A 559 -9.83 36.26 -26.92
N TYR A 560 -10.10 37.35 -26.19
CA TYR A 560 -9.21 37.91 -25.18
C TYR A 560 -9.99 38.13 -23.87
N THR A 561 -9.40 37.74 -22.76
CA THR A 561 -9.98 37.85 -21.42
C THR A 561 -8.94 38.39 -20.44
N GLU A 562 -9.34 39.35 -19.62
CA GLU A 562 -8.59 39.85 -18.47
C GLU A 562 -9.16 39.24 -17.20
N LEU A 563 -8.30 38.64 -16.39
CA LEU A 563 -8.62 38.10 -15.08
C LEU A 563 -7.96 38.94 -14.00
N ASP A 564 -8.64 39.12 -12.87
CA ASP A 564 -8.00 39.61 -11.65
C ASP A 564 -7.61 38.42 -10.77
N VAL A 565 -6.33 38.38 -10.37
CA VAL A 565 -5.81 37.41 -9.41
C VAL A 565 -5.36 38.16 -8.17
N LYS A 566 -5.99 37.86 -7.04
CA LYS A 566 -5.76 38.51 -5.76
C LYS A 566 -5.10 37.56 -4.77
N ASN A 567 -4.05 38.01 -4.10
CA ASN A 567 -3.45 37.30 -2.98
C ASN A 567 -4.33 37.41 -1.73
N LEU A 568 -4.77 36.28 -1.17
CA LEU A 568 -5.55 36.21 0.07
C LEU A 568 -4.73 35.75 1.29
N GLU A 569 -3.43 35.51 1.13
CA GLU A 569 -2.52 35.25 2.24
C GLU A 569 -2.15 36.55 2.97
N GLU A 570 -1.81 36.42 4.26
CA GLU A 570 -1.37 37.55 5.10
C GLU A 570 0.08 38.00 4.81
N HIS A 571 0.77 37.30 3.91
CA HIS A 571 2.14 37.60 3.49
C HIS A 571 2.26 37.64 1.96
N GLN A 572 3.38 38.17 1.48
CA GLN A 572 3.71 38.16 0.06
C GLN A 572 3.89 36.72 -0.45
N MET A 573 3.40 36.42 -1.65
CA MET A 573 3.58 35.10 -2.28
C MET A 573 3.63 35.18 -3.81
N ASP A 574 4.23 34.18 -4.44
CA ASP A 574 4.07 33.97 -5.88
C ASP A 574 2.66 33.45 -6.18
N LEU A 575 1.89 34.20 -6.97
CA LEU A 575 0.61 33.74 -7.49
C LEU A 575 0.80 32.51 -8.37
N SER A 576 -0.21 31.63 -8.45
CA SER A 576 -0.09 30.44 -9.28
C SER A 576 0.07 30.79 -10.76
N GLN A 577 0.89 30.03 -11.49
CA GLN A 577 0.97 30.13 -12.93
C GLN A 577 -0.37 29.70 -13.52
N ILE A 578 -1.13 30.64 -14.10
CA ILE A 578 -2.42 30.37 -14.69
C ILE A 578 -2.23 29.68 -16.03
N VAL A 579 -3.01 28.63 -16.26
CA VAL A 579 -3.04 27.86 -17.50
C VAL A 579 -4.48 27.53 -17.80
N GLY A 580 -4.85 27.50 -19.09
CA GLY A 580 -6.23 27.22 -19.45
C GLY A 580 -6.47 27.00 -20.94
N ALA A 581 -7.74 26.79 -21.25
CA ALA A 581 -8.26 26.67 -22.59
C ALA A 581 -9.65 27.29 -22.67
N TYR A 582 -9.94 27.90 -23.81
CA TYR A 582 -11.29 28.34 -24.14
C TYR A 582 -12.12 27.16 -24.61
N GLN A 583 -13.32 27.00 -24.08
CA GLN A 583 -14.27 25.96 -24.47
C GLN A 583 -15.51 26.60 -25.09
N THR A 584 -15.92 26.09 -26.24
CA THR A 584 -17.14 26.50 -26.95
C THR A 584 -18.35 25.72 -26.43
N SER A 585 -19.56 26.18 -26.78
CA SER A 585 -20.82 25.55 -26.33
C SER A 585 -21.02 24.11 -26.83
N ASP A 586 -20.32 23.69 -27.89
CA ASP A 586 -20.32 22.31 -28.40
C ASP A 586 -19.21 21.43 -27.80
N GLY A 587 -18.40 21.99 -26.89
CA GLY A 587 -17.33 21.29 -26.18
C GLY A 587 -15.95 21.35 -26.84
N GLN A 588 -15.79 21.97 -28.02
CA GLN A 588 -14.45 22.16 -28.62
C GLN A 588 -13.58 23.08 -27.78
N THR A 589 -12.32 22.71 -27.58
CA THR A 589 -11.37 23.42 -26.71
C THR A 589 -10.17 23.96 -27.47
N TYR A 590 -9.76 25.19 -27.14
CA TYR A 590 -8.64 25.90 -27.75
C TYR A 590 -7.67 26.35 -26.64
N LYS A 591 -6.44 25.83 -26.67
CA LYS A 591 -5.41 26.19 -25.69
C LYS A 591 -5.22 27.71 -25.66
N ALA A 592 -5.18 28.26 -24.46
CA ALA A 592 -4.95 29.69 -24.27
C ALA A 592 -3.47 30.01 -24.11
N THR A 593 -3.09 31.20 -24.57
CA THR A 593 -1.85 31.89 -24.21
C THR A 593 -2.14 32.78 -23.01
N VAL A 594 -1.21 32.84 -22.05
CA VAL A 594 -1.36 33.57 -20.79
C VAL A 594 -0.18 34.52 -20.61
N SER A 595 -0.45 35.76 -20.19
CA SER A 595 0.54 36.73 -19.71
C SER A 595 0.17 37.15 -18.29
N GLN A 596 1.13 37.10 -17.37
CA GLN A 596 0.96 37.47 -15.96
C GLN A 596 2.23 38.12 -15.42
N ILE A 597 2.13 38.80 -14.28
CA ILE A 597 3.30 39.31 -13.54
C ILE A 597 4.19 38.15 -13.09
N ASP A 598 5.50 38.41 -12.98
CA ASP A 598 6.50 37.47 -12.44
C ASP A 598 7.08 37.89 -11.09
N THR A 599 6.49 38.92 -10.49
CA THR A 599 6.85 39.39 -9.15
C THR A 599 5.87 38.81 -8.12
N PRO A 600 6.34 38.49 -6.90
CA PRO A 600 5.47 38.05 -5.83
C PRO A 600 4.46 39.15 -5.44
N ALA A 601 3.20 38.79 -5.23
CA ALA A 601 2.12 39.69 -4.85
C ALA A 601 2.01 39.83 -3.32
N GLY A 602 1.93 41.06 -2.82
CA GLY A 602 1.70 41.36 -1.40
C GLY A 602 0.27 40.98 -0.94
N PRO A 603 -0.02 41.05 0.36
CA PRO A 603 -1.37 40.77 0.88
C PRO A 603 -2.42 41.67 0.24
N GLU A 604 -3.55 41.11 -0.17
CA GLU A 604 -4.68 41.79 -0.84
C GLU A 604 -4.33 42.44 -2.19
N GLU A 605 -3.09 42.29 -2.68
CA GLU A 605 -2.65 42.84 -3.96
C GLU A 605 -3.36 42.11 -5.11
N LYS A 606 -3.84 42.90 -6.08
CA LYS A 606 -4.49 42.40 -7.29
C LYS A 606 -3.53 42.53 -8.47
N SER A 607 -3.42 41.45 -9.22
CA SER A 607 -2.71 41.43 -10.49
C SER A 607 -3.65 41.12 -11.65
N VAL A 608 -3.31 41.62 -12.84
CA VAL A 608 -4.03 41.31 -14.08
C VAL A 608 -3.34 40.15 -14.79
N VAL A 609 -4.13 39.14 -15.14
CA VAL A 609 -3.72 38.04 -16.00
C VAL A 609 -4.47 38.14 -17.33
N ALA A 610 -3.73 38.31 -18.41
CA ALA A 610 -4.28 38.36 -19.76
C ALA A 610 -4.28 36.95 -20.37
N VAL A 611 -5.42 36.52 -20.92
CA VAL A 611 -5.62 35.17 -21.47
C VAL A 611 -6.24 35.27 -22.85
N TRP A 612 -5.65 34.65 -23.88
CA TRP A 612 -6.19 34.76 -25.24
C TRP A 612 -5.96 33.52 -26.10
N THR A 613 -6.75 33.39 -27.17
CA THR A 613 -6.54 32.38 -28.21
C THR A 613 -7.13 32.82 -29.55
N LYS A 614 -6.70 32.18 -30.64
CA LYS A 614 -7.24 32.39 -32.00
C LYS A 614 -8.28 31.32 -32.31
N ILE A 615 -9.49 31.73 -32.63
CA ILE A 615 -10.64 30.88 -32.96
C ILE A 615 -10.95 31.00 -34.46
N PRO A 616 -10.97 29.90 -35.23
CA PRO A 616 -11.34 29.94 -36.64
C PRO A 616 -12.76 30.49 -36.86
N LYS A 617 -12.98 31.27 -37.93
CA LYS A 617 -14.28 31.91 -38.25
C LYS A 617 -15.50 30.98 -38.33
N ARG A 618 -15.28 29.69 -38.56
CA ARG A 618 -16.34 28.67 -38.63
C ARG A 618 -16.87 28.22 -37.27
N VAL A 619 -16.19 28.59 -36.19
CA VAL A 619 -16.48 28.16 -34.83
C VAL A 619 -17.27 29.27 -34.14
N SER A 620 -18.38 28.91 -33.52
CA SER A 620 -19.17 29.87 -32.76
C SER A 620 -18.44 30.28 -31.48
N ILE A 621 -18.43 31.58 -31.21
CA ILE A 621 -17.87 32.17 -29.99
C ILE A 621 -18.95 32.52 -28.95
N THR A 622 -20.21 32.22 -29.25
CA THR A 622 -21.34 32.43 -28.33
C THR A 622 -21.27 31.44 -27.18
N ASP A 623 -21.53 31.94 -25.96
CA ASP A 623 -21.50 31.16 -24.71
C ASP A 623 -20.18 30.42 -24.44
N MET A 624 -19.07 30.96 -24.94
CA MET A 624 -17.73 30.45 -24.65
C MET A 624 -17.41 30.58 -23.15
N LYS A 625 -16.80 29.54 -22.62
CA LYS A 625 -16.25 29.48 -21.27
C LYS A 625 -14.72 29.47 -21.33
N LEU A 626 -14.09 29.98 -20.28
CA LEU A 626 -12.66 29.85 -20.09
C LEU A 626 -12.40 28.84 -18.97
N ILE A 627 -11.84 27.68 -19.32
CA ILE A 627 -11.39 26.69 -18.35
C ILE A 627 -9.98 27.09 -17.91
N VAL A 628 -9.79 27.41 -16.64
CA VAL A 628 -8.50 27.87 -16.08
C VAL A 628 -8.21 27.18 -14.76
N GLY A 629 -6.94 26.91 -14.51
CA GLY A 629 -6.45 26.33 -13.27
C GLY A 629 -4.97 26.62 -13.04
N GLU A 630 -4.40 25.94 -12.05
CA GLU A 630 -3.02 26.11 -11.62
C GLU A 630 -2.10 25.19 -12.44
N GLY A 631 -1.09 25.76 -13.10
CA GLY A 631 -0.12 25.02 -13.90
C GLY A 631 0.69 24.03 -13.07
N ILE A 632 0.99 22.87 -13.65
CA ILE A 632 1.88 21.85 -13.06
C ILE A 632 3.04 21.51 -13.98
N THR A 633 4.22 21.37 -13.39
CA THR A 633 5.44 20.91 -14.08
C THR A 633 6.08 19.84 -13.20
N ASP A 634 6.30 18.66 -13.77
CA ASP A 634 6.74 17.47 -13.04
C ASP A 634 5.81 17.15 -11.86
N ASN A 635 6.33 17.12 -10.64
CA ASN A 635 5.61 16.66 -9.45
C ASN A 635 5.19 17.82 -8.53
N LYS A 636 5.10 19.05 -9.08
CA LYS A 636 4.84 20.28 -8.33
C LYS A 636 4.08 21.32 -9.18
N LEU A 637 3.62 22.38 -8.52
CA LEU A 637 3.10 23.57 -9.20
C LEU A 637 4.18 24.21 -10.09
N THR A 638 3.78 24.70 -11.25
CA THR A 638 4.65 25.42 -12.18
C THR A 638 5.05 26.77 -11.58
N PRO A 639 6.35 27.10 -11.49
CA PRO A 639 6.79 28.44 -11.14
C PRO A 639 6.24 29.48 -12.13
N VAL A 640 6.10 30.73 -11.70
CA VAL A 640 5.63 31.80 -12.58
C VAL A 640 6.55 31.94 -13.80
N LYS A 641 5.96 32.12 -15.00
CA LYS A 641 6.62 32.07 -16.33
C LYS A 641 7.22 30.72 -16.72
N GLY A 642 7.09 29.68 -15.89
CA GLY A 642 7.50 28.33 -16.22
C GLY A 642 6.59 27.69 -17.27
N GLU A 643 7.14 26.77 -18.08
CA GLU A 643 6.35 25.98 -19.01
C GLU A 643 5.60 24.87 -18.26
N ALA A 644 4.26 24.96 -18.29
CA ALA A 644 3.40 23.96 -17.68
C ALA A 644 3.24 22.71 -18.57
N THR A 645 3.28 21.54 -17.95
CA THR A 645 3.01 20.23 -18.59
C THR A 645 1.58 19.75 -18.38
N GLY A 646 0.78 20.50 -17.62
CA GLY A 646 -0.63 20.29 -17.37
C GLY A 646 -1.15 21.35 -16.39
N TYR A 647 -2.36 21.15 -15.88
CA TYR A 647 -2.92 22.01 -14.83
C TYR A 647 -3.92 21.25 -13.96
N ILE A 648 -4.15 21.76 -12.74
CA ILE A 648 -5.03 21.22 -11.71
C ILE A 648 -5.97 22.30 -11.16
N ASN A 649 -6.90 21.93 -10.27
CA ASN A 649 -7.83 22.85 -9.62
C ASN A 649 -8.60 23.75 -10.61
N ALA A 650 -9.02 23.19 -11.74
CA ALA A 650 -9.59 24.02 -12.78
C ALA A 650 -11.05 24.37 -12.52
N VAL A 651 -11.46 25.54 -13.02
CA VAL A 651 -12.85 26.01 -13.07
C VAL A 651 -13.19 26.52 -14.45
N ALA A 652 -14.48 26.48 -14.82
CA ALA A 652 -14.98 26.99 -16.08
C ALA A 652 -15.66 28.35 -15.85
N LEU A 653 -14.98 29.44 -16.20
CA LEU A 653 -15.46 30.81 -16.06
C LEU A 653 -16.39 31.19 -17.21
N GLU A 654 -17.58 31.70 -16.89
CA GLU A 654 -18.45 32.34 -17.88
C GLU A 654 -17.94 33.75 -18.21
N LEU A 655 -17.65 33.99 -19.49
CA LEU A 655 -16.91 35.18 -19.92
C LEU A 655 -17.79 36.42 -20.12
N GLY A 656 -19.05 36.23 -20.53
CA GLY A 656 -19.94 37.34 -20.78
C GLY A 656 -19.41 38.35 -21.80
N VAL A 657 -18.84 37.85 -22.91
CA VAL A 657 -18.13 38.59 -23.95
C VAL A 657 -18.86 39.85 -24.40
N SER A 658 -18.17 40.99 -24.37
CA SER A 658 -18.67 42.26 -24.88
C SER A 658 -17.55 43.12 -25.43
N ASN A 659 -17.71 43.62 -26.66
CA ASN A 659 -16.77 44.59 -27.22
C ASN A 659 -17.09 46.02 -26.75
N PRO A 660 -16.07 46.88 -26.56
CA PRO A 660 -16.31 48.27 -26.21
C PRO A 660 -17.13 48.97 -27.30
N THR A 661 -18.06 49.82 -26.88
CA THR A 661 -18.79 50.68 -27.82
C THR A 661 -17.89 51.84 -28.22
N ALA A 662 -17.64 52.00 -29.52
CA ALA A 662 -16.79 53.06 -30.03
C ALA A 662 -17.33 54.45 -29.65
N ASN A 663 -16.50 55.26 -29.00
CA ASN A 663 -16.86 56.63 -28.64
C ASN A 663 -16.91 57.53 -29.90
N LYS A 664 -17.91 58.42 -29.96
CA LYS A 664 -18.04 59.43 -31.01
C LYS A 664 -17.03 60.59 -30.88
N LYS A 665 -16.26 60.61 -29.79
CA LYS A 665 -15.18 61.55 -29.53
C LYS A 665 -13.94 60.76 -29.14
N LEU A 666 -12.76 61.36 -29.26
CA LEU A 666 -11.51 60.74 -28.84
C LEU A 666 -11.25 60.86 -27.32
N ARG A 667 -12.30 60.78 -26.51
CA ARG A 667 -12.20 60.87 -25.04
C ARG A 667 -12.66 59.58 -24.38
N GLY A 668 -11.99 59.16 -23.32
CA GLY A 668 -12.36 57.94 -22.58
C GLY A 668 -12.16 56.67 -23.39
N LEU A 669 -11.05 56.61 -24.14
CA LEU A 669 -10.61 55.46 -24.90
C LEU A 669 -9.94 54.49 -23.92
N GLU A 670 -10.64 53.42 -23.57
CA GLU A 670 -10.23 52.51 -22.50
C GLU A 670 -9.54 51.27 -23.05
N ILE A 671 -8.34 51.00 -22.55
CA ILE A 671 -7.64 49.71 -22.64
C ILE A 671 -7.20 49.38 -21.24
N PHE A 672 -8.02 48.64 -20.49
CA PHE A 672 -7.79 48.38 -19.07
C PHE A 672 -6.36 47.87 -18.79
N PRO A 673 -5.63 48.41 -17.78
CA PRO A 673 -6.06 49.39 -16.78
C PRO A 673 -5.91 50.87 -17.20
N TYR A 674 -5.64 51.16 -18.47
CA TYR A 674 -5.41 52.51 -18.98
C TYR A 674 -6.66 53.17 -19.54
N LYS A 675 -6.67 54.50 -19.47
CA LYS A 675 -7.67 55.35 -20.10
C LYS A 675 -6.99 56.56 -20.75
N LEU A 676 -7.20 56.70 -22.05
CA LEU A 676 -6.67 57.78 -22.88
C LEU A 676 -7.77 58.78 -23.25
N ALA A 677 -7.44 60.06 -23.24
CA ALA A 677 -8.21 61.11 -23.90
C ALA A 677 -7.28 61.91 -24.79
N VAL A 678 -7.61 62.01 -26.07
CA VAL A 678 -6.93 62.84 -27.07
C VAL A 678 -7.70 64.16 -27.18
N LYS A 679 -6.96 65.26 -27.20
CA LYS A 679 -7.43 66.65 -27.22
C LYS A 679 -6.58 67.44 -28.22
N ASP A 680 -7.08 68.62 -28.59
CA ASP A 680 -6.34 69.64 -29.38
C ASP A 680 -5.56 69.01 -30.55
N VAL A 681 -6.28 68.27 -31.40
CA VAL A 681 -5.72 67.64 -32.59
C VAL A 681 -5.56 68.70 -33.67
N GLU A 682 -4.33 68.90 -34.13
CA GLU A 682 -3.94 69.84 -35.19
C GLU A 682 -3.21 69.04 -36.28
N SER A 683 -3.39 69.39 -37.55
CA SER A 683 -2.82 68.64 -38.67
C SER A 683 -2.31 69.56 -39.76
N THR A 684 -1.00 69.81 -39.79
CA THR A 684 -0.39 70.67 -40.79
C THR A 684 0.04 69.91 -42.04
N LEU A 685 -0.26 70.49 -43.21
CA LEU A 685 0.20 70.00 -44.51
C LEU A 685 1.46 70.76 -44.96
N SER A 686 2.48 70.03 -45.41
CA SER A 686 3.70 70.61 -45.98
C SER A 686 4.15 69.79 -47.19
N GLY A 687 3.67 70.18 -48.37
CA GLY A 687 3.92 69.48 -49.63
C GLY A 687 3.36 68.05 -49.64
N SER A 688 4.23 67.04 -49.63
CA SER A 688 3.82 65.62 -49.56
C SER A 688 3.85 65.06 -48.13
N SER A 689 3.97 65.91 -47.11
CA SER A 689 4.01 65.50 -45.71
C SER A 689 2.79 66.02 -44.98
N MET A 690 2.17 65.17 -44.16
CA MET A 690 1.15 65.54 -43.18
C MET A 690 1.74 65.33 -41.79
N ASN A 691 1.70 66.35 -40.93
CA ASN A 691 2.13 66.25 -39.53
C ASN A 691 0.92 66.46 -38.61
N LEU A 692 0.59 65.45 -37.83
CA LEU A 692 -0.50 65.50 -36.87
C LEU A 692 0.07 65.62 -35.46
N SER A 693 -0.36 66.66 -34.75
CA SER A 693 0.01 66.90 -33.35
C SER A 693 -1.24 66.91 -32.47
N PHE A 694 -1.10 66.50 -31.21
CA PHE A 694 -2.21 66.47 -30.27
C PHE A 694 -1.75 66.58 -28.82
N THR A 695 -2.66 67.03 -27.96
CA THR A 695 -2.52 66.92 -26.50
C THR A 695 -3.28 65.69 -25.99
N TYR A 696 -2.84 65.09 -24.88
CA TYR A 696 -3.49 63.90 -24.33
C TYR A 696 -3.43 63.79 -22.81
N ASP A 697 -4.43 63.11 -22.25
CA ASP A 697 -4.39 62.61 -20.88
C ASP A 697 -4.30 61.08 -20.90
N LEU A 698 -3.27 60.52 -20.28
CA LEU A 698 -3.17 59.08 -20.05
C LEU A 698 -3.16 58.80 -18.55
N THR A 699 -4.15 58.01 -18.11
CA THR A 699 -4.27 57.57 -16.71
C THR A 699 -4.25 56.05 -16.64
N ARG A 700 -3.85 55.52 -15.48
CA ARG A 700 -3.82 54.09 -15.18
C ARG A 700 -4.45 53.80 -13.83
N ASN A 701 -5.29 52.77 -13.76
CA ASN A 701 -5.76 52.23 -12.49
C ASN A 701 -4.60 51.54 -11.75
N ARG A 702 -4.23 52.07 -10.57
CA ARG A 702 -3.13 51.58 -9.74
C ARG A 702 -3.53 50.53 -8.70
N ASP A 703 -4.82 50.18 -8.63
CA ASP A 703 -5.30 49.06 -7.81
C ASP A 703 -4.81 47.70 -8.35
N TYR A 704 -4.25 47.70 -9.56
CA TYR A 704 -3.82 46.51 -10.28
C TYR A 704 -2.35 46.58 -10.69
N THR A 705 -1.60 45.55 -10.33
CA THR A 705 -0.30 45.26 -10.94
C THR A 705 -0.49 44.51 -12.25
N ILE A 706 0.31 44.82 -13.27
CA ILE A 706 0.18 44.21 -14.60
C ILE A 706 1.53 43.70 -15.05
N GLY A 707 1.53 42.58 -15.77
CA GLY A 707 2.72 42.02 -16.39
C GLY A 707 3.01 42.67 -17.74
N GLU A 708 3.51 41.89 -18.68
CA GLU A 708 3.65 42.33 -20.07
C GLU A 708 2.27 42.63 -20.67
N PHE A 709 2.04 43.89 -21.03
CA PHE A 709 0.72 44.38 -21.40
C PHE A 709 0.34 44.05 -22.85
N GLY A 710 1.27 44.22 -23.80
CA GLY A 710 1.07 43.84 -25.20
C GLY A 710 0.07 44.68 -26.03
N HIS A 711 -0.80 45.47 -25.41
CA HIS A 711 -1.72 46.38 -26.10
C HIS A 711 -1.06 47.69 -26.51
N LYS A 712 -1.54 48.25 -27.62
CA LYS A 712 -1.12 49.55 -28.16
C LYS A 712 -2.33 50.37 -28.58
N TYR A 713 -2.22 51.70 -28.52
CA TYR A 713 -3.15 52.58 -29.20
C TYR A 713 -2.71 52.73 -30.66
N LEU A 714 -3.56 52.33 -31.60
CA LEU A 714 -3.33 52.50 -33.02
C LEU A 714 -4.15 53.69 -33.53
N PHE A 715 -3.47 54.73 -33.96
CA PHE A 715 -4.04 55.93 -34.55
C PHE A 715 -4.11 55.70 -36.07
N GLU A 716 -5.32 55.68 -36.59
CA GLU A 716 -5.63 55.50 -38.01
C GLU A 716 -6.18 56.82 -38.55
N VAL A 717 -5.50 57.40 -39.53
CA VAL A 717 -5.96 58.57 -40.28
C VAL A 717 -6.52 58.08 -41.61
N GLU A 718 -7.82 58.28 -41.80
CA GLU A 718 -8.54 58.02 -43.05
C GLU A 718 -8.82 59.38 -43.72
N ASP A 719 -8.15 59.64 -44.83
CA ASP A 719 -8.37 60.84 -45.64
C ASP A 719 -9.70 60.76 -46.42
N SER A 720 -10.18 61.90 -46.94
CA SER A 720 -11.36 62.05 -47.81
C SER A 720 -11.36 61.09 -49.01
N SER A 721 -10.19 60.71 -49.54
CA SER A 721 -10.04 59.72 -50.62
C SER A 721 -10.25 58.26 -50.19
N GLY A 722 -10.39 58.00 -48.88
CA GLY A 722 -10.43 56.66 -48.29
C GLY A 722 -9.05 56.03 -48.09
N ARG A 723 -7.97 56.80 -48.26
CA ARG A 723 -6.60 56.33 -48.01
C ARG A 723 -6.30 56.32 -46.51
N ILE A 724 -5.68 55.23 -46.05
CA ILE A 724 -5.45 54.97 -44.63
C ILE A 724 -3.96 55.05 -44.28
N PHE A 725 -3.66 55.74 -43.18
CA PHE A 725 -2.33 55.81 -42.56
C PHE A 725 -2.41 55.43 -41.08
N GLU A 726 -1.41 54.71 -40.59
CA GLU A 726 -1.44 54.11 -39.26
C GLU A 726 -0.19 54.42 -38.44
N LYS A 727 -0.37 54.78 -37.17
CA LYS A 727 0.71 54.99 -36.19
C LYS A 727 0.38 54.29 -34.86
N GLU A 728 1.32 53.51 -34.35
CA GLU A 728 1.21 52.84 -33.06
C GLU A 728 1.81 53.69 -31.93
N PHE A 729 1.17 53.63 -30.76
CA PHE A 729 1.62 54.22 -29.50
C PHE A 729 1.52 53.21 -28.36
N VAL A 730 2.63 52.91 -27.70
CA VAL A 730 2.71 52.04 -26.53
C VAL A 730 2.48 52.87 -25.25
N PRO A 731 1.51 52.51 -24.39
CA PRO A 731 1.30 53.16 -23.09
C PRO A 731 2.53 53.08 -22.19
N GLU A 732 2.80 54.13 -21.44
CA GLU A 732 3.97 54.33 -20.57
C GLU A 732 5.34 54.34 -21.28
N THR A 733 5.39 54.12 -22.60
CA THR A 733 6.62 54.18 -23.41
C THR A 733 6.58 55.35 -24.39
N ASP A 734 5.61 55.36 -25.30
CA ASP A 734 5.42 56.43 -26.28
C ASP A 734 4.46 57.51 -25.74
N LEU A 735 3.44 57.08 -24.99
CA LEU A 735 2.51 57.95 -24.27
C LEU A 735 2.74 57.80 -22.76
N LEU A 736 3.25 58.84 -22.10
CA LEU A 736 3.59 58.81 -20.68
C LEU A 736 2.35 59.05 -19.80
N LEU A 737 2.36 58.57 -18.55
CA LEU A 737 1.30 58.85 -17.59
C LEU A 737 1.31 60.33 -17.16
N THR A 738 0.53 61.16 -17.85
CA THR A 738 0.41 62.59 -17.57
C THR A 738 -0.98 63.12 -17.94
N GLY A 739 -1.35 64.24 -17.33
CA GLY A 739 -2.35 65.15 -17.89
C GLY A 739 -1.67 66.12 -18.86
N ASP A 740 -2.32 66.42 -19.98
CA ASP A 740 -1.86 67.37 -21.00
C ASP A 740 -0.46 67.07 -21.59
N GLY A 741 -0.17 65.78 -21.80
CA GLY A 741 0.99 65.35 -22.59
C GLY A 741 0.86 65.79 -24.04
N ARG A 742 1.98 65.89 -24.76
CA ARG A 742 2.00 66.22 -26.20
C ARG A 742 2.62 65.09 -26.99
N ALA A 743 2.01 64.75 -28.13
CA ALA A 743 2.55 63.78 -29.07
C ALA A 743 2.30 64.25 -30.50
N SER A 744 3.15 63.81 -31.43
CA SER A 744 2.99 64.07 -32.85
C SER A 744 3.52 62.90 -33.68
N PHE A 745 3.03 62.81 -34.91
CA PHE A 745 3.53 61.88 -35.91
C PHE A 745 3.29 62.43 -37.31
N SER A 746 4.12 62.02 -38.26
CA SER A 746 4.00 62.43 -39.65
C SER A 746 3.95 61.26 -40.62
N PHE A 747 3.26 61.49 -41.74
CA PHE A 747 3.20 60.58 -42.87
C PHE A 747 3.64 61.32 -44.14
N ASN A 748 4.33 60.59 -45.02
CA ASN A 748 4.74 61.11 -46.33
C ASN A 748 3.98 60.37 -47.42
N ASP A 749 3.21 61.11 -48.20
CA ASP A 749 2.48 60.58 -49.35
C ASP A 749 2.24 61.65 -50.43
N PRO A 750 2.35 61.31 -51.73
CA PRO A 750 2.02 62.23 -52.81
C PRO A 750 0.62 62.84 -52.72
N LEU A 751 -0.37 62.14 -52.15
CA LEU A 751 -1.75 62.61 -52.07
C LEU A 751 -1.89 63.93 -51.29
N PHE A 752 -1.05 64.14 -50.27
CA PHE A 752 -1.15 65.30 -49.38
C PHE A 752 -0.87 66.63 -50.08
N LYS A 753 -0.29 66.61 -51.28
CA LYS A 753 -0.08 67.82 -52.10
C LYS A 753 -1.37 68.40 -52.67
N ASP A 754 -2.36 67.54 -52.85
CA ASP A 754 -3.61 67.88 -53.51
C ASP A 754 -4.74 68.16 -52.50
N LEU A 755 -4.44 68.06 -51.18
CA LEU A 755 -5.36 68.38 -50.10
C LEU A 755 -5.23 69.84 -49.66
N THR A 756 -6.32 70.39 -49.12
CA THR A 756 -6.47 71.77 -48.65
C THR A 756 -7.15 71.82 -47.28
N GLU A 757 -7.26 73.00 -46.66
CA GLU A 757 -7.94 73.19 -45.37
C GLU A 757 -9.45 72.85 -45.42
N ASP A 758 -10.06 72.90 -46.60
CA ASP A 758 -11.45 72.52 -46.82
C ASP A 758 -11.66 70.99 -46.82
N ASP A 759 -10.58 70.20 -46.86
CA ASP A 759 -10.63 68.75 -46.83
C ASP A 759 -10.65 68.24 -45.38
N GLU A 760 -11.45 67.20 -45.14
CA GLU A 760 -11.54 66.55 -43.84
C GLU A 760 -10.79 65.21 -43.82
N PHE A 761 -10.23 64.89 -42.67
CA PHE A 761 -9.79 63.54 -42.34
C PHE A 761 -10.48 63.02 -41.10
N LYS A 762 -10.53 61.70 -41.00
CA LYS A 762 -11.10 61.01 -39.86
C LYS A 762 -10.01 60.31 -39.08
N LEU A 763 -9.82 60.75 -37.84
CA LEU A 763 -8.96 60.06 -36.89
C LEU A 763 -9.77 58.99 -36.16
N THR A 764 -9.33 57.74 -36.26
CA THR A 764 -9.87 56.62 -35.49
C THR A 764 -8.78 56.04 -34.60
N VAL A 765 -9.09 55.84 -33.33
CA VAL A 765 -8.17 55.20 -32.38
C VAL A 765 -8.68 53.79 -32.09
N TYR A 766 -7.78 52.81 -32.22
CA TYR A 766 -8.04 51.41 -31.94
C TYR A 766 -7.18 50.90 -30.78
N ASP A 767 -7.67 49.87 -30.10
CA ASP A 767 -6.88 48.95 -29.29
C ASP A 767 -6.28 47.89 -30.23
N LEU A 768 -4.96 47.90 -30.36
CA LEU A 768 -4.19 46.94 -31.14
C LEU A 768 -3.53 45.91 -30.22
N PHE A 769 -3.87 44.64 -30.41
CA PHE A 769 -3.30 43.52 -29.67
C PHE A 769 -3.00 42.35 -30.61
N GLN A 770 -1.77 41.83 -30.61
CA GLN A 770 -1.33 40.69 -31.43
C GLN A 770 -1.66 40.81 -32.94
N GLY A 771 -1.66 42.04 -33.46
CA GLY A 771 -2.00 42.35 -34.86
C GLY A 771 -3.51 42.45 -35.15
N TYR A 772 -4.36 42.37 -34.13
CA TYR A 772 -5.80 42.54 -34.23
C TYR A 772 -6.22 43.88 -33.63
N LYS A 773 -7.22 44.55 -34.22
CA LYS A 773 -7.68 45.86 -33.76
C LYS A 773 -9.17 45.90 -33.38
N ILE A 774 -9.49 46.59 -32.28
CA ILE A 774 -10.86 46.94 -31.86
C ILE A 774 -10.99 48.46 -31.82
N LYS A 775 -12.05 48.99 -32.43
CA LYS A 775 -12.29 50.45 -32.49
C LYS A 775 -12.68 50.98 -31.12
N LEU A 776 -11.93 51.95 -30.59
CA LEU A 776 -12.21 52.60 -29.30
C LEU A 776 -12.96 53.92 -29.49
N GLY A 777 -12.62 54.70 -30.51
CA GLY A 777 -13.29 55.96 -30.78
C GLY A 777 -12.86 56.59 -32.11
N SER A 778 -13.62 57.55 -32.60
CA SER A 778 -13.36 58.22 -33.87
C SER A 778 -13.97 59.61 -33.92
N GLN A 779 -13.28 60.53 -34.59
CA GLN A 779 -13.71 61.92 -34.78
C GLN A 779 -13.11 62.47 -36.09
N SER A 780 -13.87 63.32 -36.79
CA SER A 780 -13.38 64.04 -37.98
C SER A 780 -12.75 65.38 -37.59
N PHE A 781 -11.75 65.79 -38.38
CA PHE A 781 -10.98 67.03 -38.25
C PHE A 781 -10.69 67.58 -39.65
N GLU A 782 -10.42 68.87 -39.73
CA GLU A 782 -9.98 69.56 -40.95
C GLU A 782 -8.44 69.63 -40.97
N TYR A 783 -7.86 69.83 -42.14
CA TYR A 783 -6.43 70.10 -42.28
C TYR A 783 -6.12 71.58 -42.02
N ASP A 784 -4.93 71.86 -41.51
CA ASP A 784 -4.38 73.21 -41.34
C ASP A 784 -3.30 73.43 -42.43
N ASP A 785 -3.30 74.59 -43.11
CA ASP A 785 -2.21 74.98 -44.03
C ASP A 785 -1.11 75.72 -43.26
N GLU A 786 0.16 75.45 -43.62
CA GLU A 786 1.33 76.11 -43.03
C GLU A 786 1.38 77.61 -43.37
N THR A 787 0.51 78.10 -44.26
CA THR A 787 0.53 79.48 -44.78
C THR A 787 -0.21 80.51 -43.93
N ASP A 788 -1.01 80.10 -42.94
CA ASP A 788 -1.88 81.01 -42.16
C ASP A 788 -1.40 81.31 -40.73
N THR A 789 -0.20 80.89 -40.33
CA THR A 789 0.43 81.37 -39.08
C THR A 789 1.19 82.69 -39.28
N ASP A 790 0.45 83.79 -39.51
CA ASP A 790 0.84 85.17 -39.17
C ASP A 790 -0.32 86.15 -39.50
N GLU A 791 -1.32 86.26 -38.60
CA GLU A 791 -2.08 87.51 -38.35
C GLU A 791 -2.45 87.69 -36.87
#